data_AF-C6RG27-F1
#
_entry.id   AF-C6RG27-F1
#
_cell.length_a   1.000
_cell.length_b   1.000
_cell.length_c   1.000
_cell.angle_alpha   90.00
_cell.angle_beta   90.00
_cell.angle_gamma   90.00
#
_symmetry.space_group_name_H-M   'P 1'
#
loop_
_entity.id
_entity.type
_entity.pdbx_description
1 polymer ?
#
loop_
_entity_poly.entity_id
_entity_poly.type
_entity_poly.pdbx_seq_one_letter_code
_entity_poly.pdbx_strand_id
1 'polypeptide(L)'
;MKSARVVLNGGIPFSPEFDDIYFNADDPIGQSEYVFNSVFDEIWNKKSEFNVLETGFGAGLNFLCAFKRFKNTDKFLNFVSIEKTPISKNDLAKIYANFSELSNVSGELLEAYPPPIRGFHRLNLAPNVTLTLCFGDVAEVLDELSFNADAVFMDGFAPAKNEAMWSELVCAKIANLCALGASVCTYSASGALKRALQNSGFEVNLLKGYGKKREMLRAKFTGERQAENEIWFSRFDPAARIVPKTALVIGGGVAGCVCAFKLRKQGLKVTIAEKRGDIALNGSGNHCGILMPLITKPTVNLGRMHMNAFLQAARFYGQNLGAREIEFCGATDYAYEQKTLERFYEWREFDANNGVFELKFDNEPYASAFIFSGAKARPRKMCKAASAGIKTLLNCEFAGFETLEGGAVRAHFKDGQSIDADVLVLAIGSESMELFADYDIRLSSVRGQVTHIAPAILTSTPFSAKGYVCPPAQGVQVIGATYDRNLFLDEPRSSDDEKNLADVAEFLGDKFAKNEWLNLNGARELNLTIGPDGDAENTDRLEVNKGGVNLSKSMDLPAKTADGPAQTNSASNLTAPKNNSNIAAQIPQNIRIVGSKVGYRSYSGDRFPLIGRLYDEDFYKDAYKSLLWTKGKSNPRPKYVPNVYVSTAHGSRGLCTAVLGAELICDLVFDRPLCIEKSLFDELHLARFLVRKLKKGLK
;
A
#
# COMPACT_ATOMS: atom_id res chain seq x y z
N MET A 1 15.22 -1.50 2.17
CA MET A 1 16.00 -0.92 3.28
C MET A 1 16.66 -2.06 4.01
N LYS A 2 17.78 -1.83 4.69
CA LYS A 2 18.43 -2.88 5.46
C LYS A 2 17.75 -3.06 6.82
N SER A 3 17.38 -4.29 7.16
CA SER A 3 16.89 -4.60 8.52
C SER A 3 17.98 -4.37 9.57
N ALA A 4 17.57 -4.00 10.78
CA ALA A 4 18.49 -3.88 11.91
C ALA A 4 19.16 -5.23 12.21
N ARG A 5 20.45 -5.17 12.56
CA ARG A 5 21.17 -6.31 13.12
C ARG A 5 20.89 -6.37 14.62
N VAL A 6 20.28 -7.46 15.08
CA VAL A 6 19.97 -7.67 16.50
C VAL A 6 20.75 -8.87 17.03
N VAL A 7 21.32 -8.73 18.23
CA VAL A 7 21.96 -9.81 18.99
C VAL A 7 21.17 -10.02 20.28
N LEU A 8 20.85 -11.28 20.62
CA LEU A 8 20.16 -11.61 21.87
C LEU A 8 21.20 -12.03 22.92
N ASN A 9 21.41 -11.18 23.92
CA ASN A 9 22.30 -11.47 25.06
C ASN A 9 21.44 -11.88 26.26
N GLY A 10 21.37 -13.19 26.55
CA GLY A 10 20.51 -13.69 27.64
C GLY A 10 19.01 -13.41 27.42
N GLY A 11 18.56 -13.35 26.15
CA GLY A 11 17.19 -13.01 25.78
C GLY A 11 16.94 -11.50 25.58
N ILE A 12 17.86 -10.64 25.98
CA ILE A 12 17.72 -9.18 25.81
C ILE A 12 18.22 -8.77 24.42
N PRO A 13 17.40 -8.12 23.58
CA PRO A 13 17.82 -7.63 22.29
C PRO A 13 18.73 -6.41 22.42
N PHE A 14 19.87 -6.52 21.75
CA PHE A 14 20.93 -5.53 21.69
C PHE A 14 21.19 -5.13 20.23
N SER A 15 21.38 -3.83 20.00
CA SER A 15 21.78 -3.25 18.72
C SER A 15 23.28 -2.97 18.72
N PRO A 16 24.10 -3.72 17.95
CA PRO A 16 25.52 -3.43 17.82
C PRO A 16 25.81 -2.10 17.12
N GLU A 17 24.89 -1.59 16.32
CA GLU A 17 25.04 -0.33 15.59
C GLU A 17 24.99 0.88 16.55
N PHE A 18 24.07 0.84 17.51
CA PHE A 18 23.92 1.89 18.52
C PHE A 18 24.63 1.57 19.83
N ASP A 19 25.24 0.39 19.94
CA ASP A 19 25.87 -0.14 21.16
C ASP A 19 24.91 -0.09 22.37
N ASP A 20 23.63 -0.42 22.18
CA ASP A 20 22.57 -0.24 23.20
C ASP A 20 21.51 -1.33 23.18
N ILE A 21 20.80 -1.50 24.29
CA ILE A 21 19.66 -2.43 24.40
C ILE A 21 18.36 -1.77 23.93
N TYR A 22 17.44 -2.56 23.36
CA TYR A 22 16.16 -2.03 22.87
C TYR A 22 15.14 -1.71 23.97
N PHE A 23 15.25 -2.36 25.14
CA PHE A 23 14.39 -2.11 26.29
C PHE A 23 15.09 -2.52 27.59
N ASN A 24 14.51 -2.14 28.72
CA ASN A 24 15.01 -2.50 30.06
C ASN A 24 15.32 -4.00 30.19
N ALA A 25 16.48 -4.34 30.74
CA ALA A 25 16.90 -5.73 30.91
C ALA A 25 16.14 -6.49 32.02
N ASP A 26 15.70 -5.79 33.07
CA ASP A 26 15.12 -6.39 34.28
C ASP A 26 13.60 -6.57 34.13
N ASP A 27 12.90 -5.54 33.65
CA ASP A 27 11.43 -5.54 33.47
C ASP A 27 11.01 -4.62 32.30
N PRO A 28 11.02 -5.14 31.06
CA PRO A 28 10.63 -4.39 29.87
C PRO A 28 9.17 -3.93 29.88
N ILE A 29 8.24 -4.82 30.25
CA ILE A 29 6.80 -4.56 30.20
C ILE A 29 6.44 -3.48 31.23
N GLY A 30 6.90 -3.64 32.48
CA GLY A 30 6.61 -2.66 33.52
C GLY A 30 7.19 -1.27 33.22
N GLN A 31 8.36 -1.18 32.57
CA GLN A 31 8.88 0.11 32.10
C GLN A 31 7.96 0.73 31.05
N SER A 32 7.52 -0.05 30.06
CA SER A 32 6.62 0.43 29.01
C SER A 32 5.27 0.90 29.58
N GLU A 33 4.73 0.16 30.55
CA GLU A 33 3.51 0.50 31.26
C GLU A 33 3.65 1.79 32.07
N TYR A 34 4.74 1.93 32.84
CA TYR A 34 4.96 3.07 33.71
C TYR A 34 5.31 4.36 32.96
N VAL A 35 6.24 4.29 31.99
CA VAL A 35 6.78 5.48 31.31
C VAL A 35 5.84 5.98 30.23
N PHE A 36 5.32 5.08 29.40
CA PHE A 36 4.61 5.44 28.17
C PHE A 36 3.11 5.23 28.31
N ASN A 37 2.66 3.99 28.54
CA ASN A 37 1.24 3.63 28.50
C ASN A 37 0.43 4.21 29.67
N SER A 38 1.07 4.66 30.76
CA SER A 38 0.43 5.39 31.85
C SER A 38 -0.24 6.69 31.40
N VAL A 39 0.13 7.24 30.23
CA VAL A 39 -0.61 8.37 29.63
C VAL A 39 -2.07 8.08 29.41
N PHE A 40 -2.41 6.83 29.09
CA PHE A 40 -3.78 6.47 28.81
C PHE A 40 -4.66 6.64 30.04
N ASP A 41 -4.14 6.45 31.26
CA ASP A 41 -4.91 6.66 32.49
C ASP A 41 -5.41 8.11 32.64
N GLU A 42 -4.63 9.08 32.17
CA GLU A 42 -4.95 10.52 32.27
C GLU A 42 -6.05 10.98 31.30
N ILE A 43 -6.20 10.25 30.18
CA ILE A 43 -7.09 10.62 29.07
C ILE A 43 -8.18 9.58 28.77
N TRP A 44 -8.17 8.41 29.43
CA TRP A 44 -9.06 7.27 29.16
C TRP A 44 -10.55 7.66 29.12
N ASN A 45 -10.99 8.37 30.15
CA ASN A 45 -12.39 8.76 30.32
C ASN A 45 -12.79 9.99 29.49
N LYS A 46 -11.82 10.68 28.88
CA LYS A 46 -12.04 11.92 28.11
C LYS A 46 -12.19 11.69 26.62
N LYS A 47 -11.83 10.49 26.13
CA LYS A 47 -11.75 10.19 24.70
C LYS A 47 -12.35 8.82 24.39
N SER A 48 -12.90 8.69 23.18
CA SER A 48 -13.26 7.41 22.56
C SER A 48 -12.21 6.93 21.58
N GLU A 49 -11.38 7.84 21.07
CA GLU A 49 -10.34 7.59 20.07
C GLU A 49 -9.02 8.22 20.52
N PHE A 50 -7.94 7.48 20.31
CA PHE A 50 -6.61 7.79 20.80
C PHE A 50 -5.64 7.75 19.63
N ASN A 51 -5.10 8.93 19.30
CA ASN A 51 -4.07 9.06 18.28
C ASN A 51 -2.71 9.14 18.96
N VAL A 52 -1.85 8.13 18.72
CA VAL A 52 -0.54 8.04 19.35
C VAL A 52 0.54 8.14 18.29
N LEU A 53 1.54 8.99 18.52
CA LEU A 53 2.77 9.03 17.75
C LEU A 53 3.88 8.34 18.54
N GLU A 54 4.68 7.50 17.90
CA GLU A 54 5.90 6.96 18.47
C GLU A 54 7.08 7.27 17.54
N THR A 55 8.18 7.73 18.13
CA THR A 55 9.47 7.81 17.45
C THR A 55 10.33 6.66 17.97
N GLY A 56 10.70 5.72 17.10
CA GLY A 56 11.46 4.51 17.41
C GLY A 56 10.56 3.33 17.77
N PHE A 57 10.12 2.57 16.74
CA PHE A 57 9.34 1.35 16.98
C PHE A 57 10.17 0.26 17.67
N GLY A 58 11.41 0.07 17.23
CA GLY A 58 12.29 -1.00 17.69
C GLY A 58 11.64 -2.38 17.55
N ALA A 59 11.45 -3.05 18.69
CA ALA A 59 10.73 -4.32 18.77
C ALA A 59 9.21 -4.18 18.90
N GLY A 60 8.67 -2.96 18.98
CA GLY A 60 7.25 -2.68 19.09
C GLY A 60 6.67 -2.89 20.48
N LEU A 61 7.49 -2.93 21.54
CA LEU A 61 7.04 -3.26 22.89
C LEU A 61 5.97 -2.29 23.41
N ASN A 62 6.15 -0.98 23.23
CA ASN A 62 5.15 0.00 23.66
C ASN A 62 3.83 -0.18 22.91
N PHE A 63 3.90 -0.44 21.60
CA PHE A 63 2.73 -0.75 20.81
C PHE A 63 2.06 -2.05 21.28
N LEU A 64 2.80 -3.12 21.60
CA LEU A 64 2.21 -4.38 22.06
C LEU A 64 1.49 -4.21 23.41
N CYS A 65 2.07 -3.44 24.34
CA CYS A 65 1.40 -3.10 25.61
C CYS A 65 0.13 -2.28 25.36
N ALA A 66 0.19 -1.26 24.49
CA ALA A 66 -0.97 -0.48 24.11
C ALA A 66 -2.03 -1.36 23.42
N PHE A 67 -1.62 -2.20 22.48
CA PHE A 67 -2.50 -3.08 21.74
C PHE A 67 -3.24 -4.02 22.70
N LYS A 68 -2.53 -4.69 23.61
CA LYS A 68 -3.16 -5.55 24.62
C LYS A 68 -4.18 -4.79 25.47
N ARG A 69 -3.87 -3.55 25.87
CA ARG A 69 -4.75 -2.71 26.69
C ARG A 69 -6.02 -2.28 25.95
N PHE A 70 -5.92 -1.94 24.67
CA PHE A 70 -7.04 -1.45 23.88
C PHE A 70 -7.87 -2.56 23.25
N LYS A 71 -7.26 -3.71 22.95
CA LYS A 71 -7.95 -4.86 22.38
C LYS A 71 -9.11 -5.27 23.28
N ASN A 72 -10.28 -5.50 22.69
CA ASN A 72 -11.54 -5.83 23.38
C ASN A 72 -12.16 -4.69 24.23
N THR A 73 -11.77 -3.45 24.01
CA THR A 73 -12.45 -2.26 24.57
C THR A 73 -13.34 -1.59 23.52
N ASP A 74 -14.15 -0.63 23.95
CA ASP A 74 -14.93 0.27 23.09
C ASP A 74 -14.11 1.48 22.58
N LYS A 75 -12.85 1.59 22.99
CA LYS A 75 -11.94 2.68 22.63
C LYS A 75 -11.14 2.34 21.39
N PHE A 76 -10.95 3.32 20.51
CA PHE A 76 -10.17 3.18 19.29
C PHE A 76 -8.73 3.65 19.50
N LEU A 77 -7.77 2.86 19.03
CA LEU A 77 -6.35 3.20 19.03
C LEU A 77 -5.86 3.33 17.59
N ASN A 78 -5.41 4.54 17.22
CA ASN A 78 -4.61 4.77 16.03
C ASN A 78 -3.17 5.03 16.47
N PHE A 79 -2.32 4.03 16.32
CA PHE A 79 -0.91 4.10 16.67
C PHE A 79 -0.08 4.34 15.41
N VAL A 80 0.72 5.40 15.39
CA VAL A 80 1.63 5.74 14.30
C VAL A 80 3.04 5.65 14.84
N SER A 81 3.86 4.73 14.34
CA SER A 81 5.23 4.55 14.81
C SER A 81 6.24 4.67 13.69
N ILE A 82 7.33 5.39 13.96
CA ILE A 82 8.40 5.66 13.00
C ILE A 82 9.61 4.79 13.30
N GLU A 83 10.12 4.10 12.28
CA GLU A 83 11.30 3.25 12.40
C GLU A 83 12.23 3.40 11.20
N LYS A 84 13.51 3.64 11.47
CA LYS A 84 14.52 3.83 10.42
C LYS A 84 15.13 2.50 9.99
N THR A 85 15.35 1.59 10.94
CA THR A 85 16.00 0.29 10.74
C THR A 85 15.12 -0.82 11.32
N PRO A 86 14.06 -1.25 10.60
CA PRO A 86 13.13 -2.25 11.13
C PRO A 86 13.81 -3.59 11.40
N ILE A 87 13.49 -4.20 12.54
CA ILE A 87 13.96 -5.54 12.88
C ILE A 87 13.31 -6.57 11.94
N SER A 88 14.05 -7.59 11.53
CA SER A 88 13.51 -8.64 10.67
C SER A 88 12.36 -9.38 11.38
N LYS A 89 11.35 -9.82 10.63
CA LYS A 89 10.22 -10.61 11.18
C LYS A 89 10.71 -11.86 11.96
N ASN A 90 11.79 -12.49 11.49
CA ASN A 90 12.38 -13.65 12.16
C ASN A 90 13.02 -13.30 13.51
N ASP A 91 13.69 -12.15 13.61
CA ASP A 91 14.29 -11.72 14.87
C ASP A 91 13.24 -11.17 15.84
N LEU A 92 12.20 -10.48 15.34
CA LEU A 92 11.02 -10.13 16.14
C LEU A 92 10.37 -11.37 16.77
N ALA A 93 10.22 -12.46 16.01
CA ALA A 93 9.66 -13.70 16.54
C ALA A 93 10.50 -14.28 17.69
N LYS A 94 11.84 -14.22 17.61
CA LYS A 94 12.73 -14.64 18.70
C LYS A 94 12.62 -13.72 19.91
N ILE A 95 12.50 -12.42 19.70
CA ILE A 95 12.32 -11.43 20.79
C ILE A 95 10.99 -11.70 21.51
N TYR A 96 9.91 -11.90 20.75
CA TYR A 96 8.56 -12.10 21.30
C TYR A 96 8.40 -13.41 22.07
N ALA A 97 9.24 -14.41 21.81
CA ALA A 97 9.28 -15.63 22.60
C ALA A 97 9.59 -15.38 24.09
N ASN A 98 10.21 -14.24 24.43
CA ASN A 98 10.49 -13.86 25.82
C ASN A 98 9.30 -13.17 26.52
N PHE A 99 8.21 -12.88 25.81
CA PHE A 99 7.05 -12.14 26.30
C PHE A 99 5.77 -12.97 26.23
N SER A 100 5.67 -14.00 27.09
CA SER A 100 4.50 -14.88 27.14
C SER A 100 3.18 -14.13 27.33
N GLU A 101 3.19 -13.06 28.13
CA GLU A 101 2.03 -12.20 28.40
C GLU A 101 1.53 -11.40 27.18
N LEU A 102 2.38 -11.22 26.16
CA LEU A 102 2.06 -10.49 24.93
C LEU A 102 1.85 -11.43 23.74
N SER A 103 1.92 -12.75 23.93
CA SER A 103 1.89 -13.77 22.86
C SER A 103 0.74 -13.63 21.87
N ASN A 104 -0.47 -13.28 22.35
CA ASN A 104 -1.64 -13.09 21.50
C ASN A 104 -1.46 -11.90 20.54
N VAL A 105 -1.16 -10.72 21.08
CA VAL A 105 -1.01 -9.49 20.28
C VAL A 105 0.28 -9.48 19.44
N SER A 106 1.34 -10.14 19.91
CA SER A 106 2.60 -10.25 19.17
C SER A 106 2.49 -11.22 17.98
N GLY A 107 1.70 -12.29 18.11
CA GLY A 107 1.36 -13.18 17.00
C GLY A 107 0.63 -12.45 15.87
N GLU A 108 -0.38 -11.65 16.21
CA GLU A 108 -1.14 -10.85 15.22
C GLU A 108 -0.26 -9.81 14.52
N LEU A 109 0.62 -9.14 15.27
CA LEU A 109 1.59 -8.21 14.67
C LEU A 109 2.56 -8.94 13.74
N LEU A 110 3.12 -10.09 14.15
CA LEU A 110 4.03 -10.87 13.31
C LEU A 110 3.37 -11.31 12.02
N GLU A 111 2.12 -11.77 12.07
CA GLU A 111 1.37 -12.18 10.88
C GLU A 111 1.25 -11.02 9.88
N ALA A 112 0.91 -9.82 10.38
CA ALA A 112 0.70 -8.63 9.56
C ALA A 112 1.98 -7.84 9.22
N TYR A 113 3.14 -8.17 9.82
CA TYR A 113 4.36 -7.36 9.75
C TYR A 113 4.82 -7.12 8.29
N PRO A 114 5.07 -5.87 7.88
CA PRO A 114 5.36 -5.53 6.49
C PRO A 114 6.81 -5.88 6.09
N PRO A 115 7.09 -6.02 4.78
CA PRO A 115 8.46 -6.11 4.30
C PRO A 115 9.24 -4.81 4.58
N PRO A 116 10.58 -4.87 4.74
CA PRO A 116 11.42 -3.73 5.10
C PRO A 116 11.69 -2.80 3.90
N ILE A 117 10.62 -2.17 3.40
CA ILE A 117 10.65 -1.18 2.32
C ILE A 117 10.14 0.18 2.82
N ARG A 118 10.79 1.27 2.41
CA ARG A 118 10.48 2.63 2.85
C ARG A 118 9.02 2.99 2.55
N GLY A 119 8.39 3.73 3.47
CA GLY A 119 7.03 4.26 3.31
C GLY A 119 6.09 3.86 4.45
N PHE A 120 4.82 4.18 4.31
CA PHE A 120 3.81 3.96 5.35
C PHE A 120 3.10 2.62 5.19
N HIS A 121 3.08 1.81 6.24
CA HIS A 121 2.48 0.48 6.26
C HIS A 121 1.33 0.43 7.25
N ARG A 122 0.11 0.58 6.74
CA ARG A 122 -1.13 0.45 7.51
C ARG A 122 -1.45 -1.02 7.80
N LEU A 123 -1.61 -1.34 9.08
CA LEU A 123 -1.99 -2.65 9.63
C LEU A 123 -3.26 -2.48 10.49
N ASN A 124 -4.35 -3.13 10.10
CA ASN A 124 -5.60 -3.18 10.87
C ASN A 124 -5.60 -4.48 11.68
N LEU A 125 -5.18 -4.41 12.95
CA LEU A 125 -4.85 -5.59 13.77
C LEU A 125 -6.05 -6.08 14.60
N ALA A 126 -6.95 -5.16 14.96
CA ALA A 126 -8.25 -5.48 15.56
C ALA A 126 -9.31 -4.46 15.06
N PRO A 127 -10.62 -4.70 15.26
CA PRO A 127 -11.66 -3.76 14.84
C PRO A 127 -11.46 -2.33 15.34
N ASN A 128 -10.83 -2.18 16.51
CA ASN A 128 -10.58 -0.91 17.18
C ASN A 128 -9.08 -0.55 17.30
N VAL A 129 -8.16 -1.34 16.71
CA VAL A 129 -6.71 -1.09 16.81
C VAL A 129 -6.06 -1.07 15.44
N THR A 130 -5.51 0.09 15.11
CA THR A 130 -4.81 0.38 13.87
C THR A 130 -3.38 0.77 14.16
N LEU A 131 -2.42 0.16 13.47
CA LEU A 131 -1.02 0.53 13.49
C LEU A 131 -0.60 1.04 12.11
N THR A 132 0.03 2.21 12.04
CA THR A 132 0.73 2.69 10.85
C THR A 132 2.22 2.66 11.15
N LEU A 133 2.94 1.70 10.56
CA LEU A 133 4.40 1.62 10.65
C LEU A 133 5.02 2.44 9.52
N CYS A 134 5.66 3.54 9.87
CA CYS A 134 6.31 4.45 8.95
C CYS A 134 7.79 4.13 8.90
N PHE A 135 8.23 3.46 7.82
CA PHE A 135 9.63 3.17 7.65
C PHE A 135 10.37 4.30 6.93
N GLY A 136 11.29 4.95 7.63
CA GLY A 136 12.05 6.09 7.13
C GLY A 136 12.78 6.85 8.24
N ASP A 137 13.52 7.90 7.86
CA ASP A 137 14.17 8.78 8.83
C ASP A 137 13.12 9.59 9.60
N VAL A 138 13.31 9.75 10.91
CA VAL A 138 12.34 10.40 11.79
C VAL A 138 12.03 11.84 11.37
N ALA A 139 13.02 12.63 10.95
CA ALA A 139 12.81 14.01 10.59
C ALA A 139 12.02 14.14 9.28
N GLU A 140 12.29 13.24 8.32
CA GLU A 140 11.61 13.20 7.02
C GLU A 140 10.17 12.67 7.16
N VAL A 141 9.98 11.60 7.95
CA VAL A 141 8.65 11.01 8.15
C VAL A 141 7.71 11.96 8.87
N LEU A 142 8.20 12.71 9.87
CA LEU A 142 7.37 13.68 10.58
C LEU A 142 6.78 14.77 9.67
N ASP A 143 7.47 15.15 8.59
CA ASP A 143 6.93 16.10 7.59
C ASP A 143 5.82 15.50 6.72
N GLU A 144 5.80 14.17 6.58
CA GLU A 144 4.84 13.44 5.76
C GLU A 144 3.61 12.96 6.56
N LEU A 145 3.62 13.12 7.88
CA LEU A 145 2.49 12.77 8.75
C LEU A 145 1.42 13.86 8.73
N SER A 146 0.15 13.45 8.78
CA SER A 146 -0.99 14.36 8.82
C SER A 146 -2.06 13.83 9.76
N PHE A 147 -1.98 14.24 11.03
CA PHE A 147 -2.95 13.96 12.09
C PHE A 147 -2.65 14.78 13.35
N ASN A 148 -3.50 14.63 14.37
CA ASN A 148 -3.33 15.25 15.68
C ASN A 148 -3.08 14.16 16.73
N ALA A 149 -1.87 14.11 17.29
CA ALA A 149 -1.49 13.18 18.35
C ALA A 149 -2.02 13.65 19.71
N ASP A 150 -2.63 12.74 20.44
CA ASP A 150 -3.07 12.91 21.83
C ASP A 150 -1.95 12.57 22.82
N ALA A 151 -1.09 11.64 22.41
CA ALA A 151 0.10 11.24 23.15
C ALA A 151 1.26 10.97 22.18
N VAL A 152 2.47 11.19 22.66
CA VAL A 152 3.70 10.93 21.92
C VAL A 152 4.63 10.07 22.79
N PHE A 153 5.07 8.94 22.25
CA PHE A 153 6.11 8.09 22.84
C PHE A 153 7.43 8.42 22.16
N MET A 154 8.31 9.14 22.85
CA MET A 154 9.66 9.40 22.36
C MET A 154 10.58 8.31 22.92
N ASP A 155 10.75 7.24 22.15
CA ASP A 155 11.45 6.03 22.56
C ASP A 155 12.55 5.64 21.58
N GLY A 156 13.75 6.17 21.81
CA GLY A 156 14.94 5.87 21.01
C GLY A 156 16.01 5.19 21.83
N PHE A 157 17.13 4.86 21.20
CA PHE A 157 18.37 4.64 21.93
C PHE A 157 18.77 5.89 22.74
N ALA A 158 19.58 5.70 23.78
CA ALA A 158 19.95 6.78 24.69
C ALA A 158 20.40 8.04 23.93
N PRO A 159 20.06 9.26 24.40
CA PRO A 159 20.36 10.48 23.65
C PRO A 159 21.81 10.64 23.19
N ALA A 160 22.77 10.22 24.03
CA ALA A 160 24.19 10.25 23.69
C ALA A 160 24.60 9.30 22.54
N LYS A 161 23.74 8.34 22.19
CA LYS A 161 23.95 7.32 21.15
C LYS A 161 23.12 7.59 19.88
N ASN A 162 22.14 8.49 19.95
CA ASN A 162 21.24 8.81 18.82
C ASN A 162 20.78 10.29 18.84
N GLU A 163 21.72 11.23 18.93
CA GLU A 163 21.43 12.65 19.17
C GLU A 163 20.42 13.26 18.18
N ALA A 164 20.48 12.87 16.91
CA ALA A 164 19.61 13.40 15.85
C ALA A 164 18.12 13.21 16.15
N MET A 165 17.73 12.06 16.71
CA MET A 165 16.35 11.75 17.09
C MET A 165 15.83 12.62 18.23
N TRP A 166 16.72 13.05 19.14
CA TRP A 166 16.38 13.85 20.32
C TRP A 166 16.59 15.36 20.09
N SER A 167 16.81 15.75 18.84
CA SER A 167 17.13 17.13 18.47
C SER A 167 15.93 18.07 18.62
N GLU A 168 16.22 19.37 18.74
CA GLU A 168 15.22 20.44 18.72
C GLU A 168 14.39 20.44 17.43
N LEU A 169 15.01 20.10 16.29
CA LEU A 169 14.31 19.94 15.02
C LEU A 169 13.20 18.88 15.10
N VAL A 170 13.50 17.71 15.69
CA VAL A 170 12.52 16.64 15.86
C VAL A 170 11.43 17.04 16.86
N CYS A 171 11.80 17.67 17.97
CA CYS A 171 10.83 18.17 18.96
C CYS A 171 9.85 19.19 18.36
N ALA A 172 10.34 20.11 17.52
CA ALA A 172 9.51 21.10 16.83
C ALA A 172 8.56 20.46 15.81
N LYS A 173 9.01 19.43 15.09
CA LYS A 173 8.15 18.67 14.17
C LYS A 173 7.08 17.89 14.92
N ILE A 174 7.42 17.28 16.07
CA ILE A 174 6.45 16.63 16.96
C ILE A 174 5.42 17.63 17.47
N ALA A 175 5.85 18.83 17.89
CA ALA A 175 4.94 19.89 18.34
C ALA A 175 3.85 20.22 17.30
N ASN A 176 4.21 20.26 16.02
CA ASN A 176 3.27 20.52 14.93
C ASN A 176 2.21 19.41 14.73
N LEU A 177 2.43 18.21 15.28
CA LEU A 177 1.49 17.10 15.25
C LEU A 177 0.71 16.95 16.57
N CYS A 178 1.11 17.60 17.66
CA CYS A 178 0.47 17.46 18.98
C CYS A 178 -0.86 18.22 19.07
N ALA A 179 -1.93 17.56 19.52
CA ALA A 179 -3.13 18.26 19.98
C ALA A 179 -2.78 19.14 21.20
N LEU A 180 -3.54 20.22 21.44
CA LEU A 180 -3.35 21.03 22.65
C LEU A 180 -3.54 20.14 23.89
N GLY A 181 -2.59 20.19 24.81
CA GLY A 181 -2.57 19.34 26.00
C GLY A 181 -2.04 17.91 25.79
N ALA A 182 -1.62 17.55 24.57
CA ALA A 182 -1.02 16.25 24.30
C ALA A 182 0.24 16.04 25.13
N SER A 183 0.48 14.79 25.54
CA SER A 183 1.59 14.43 26.40
C SER A 183 2.71 13.71 25.64
N VAL A 184 3.92 14.25 25.72
CA VAL A 184 5.17 13.57 25.36
C VAL A 184 5.67 12.77 26.56
N CYS A 185 5.92 11.48 26.33
CA CYS A 185 6.37 10.51 27.33
C CYS A 185 7.73 9.98 26.91
N THR A 186 8.71 9.96 27.82
CA THR A 186 10.03 9.39 27.55
C THR A 186 10.75 8.98 28.82
N TYR A 187 11.56 7.93 28.73
CA TYR A 187 12.39 7.47 29.84
C TYR A 187 13.56 8.43 30.14
N SER A 188 13.92 9.31 29.20
CA SER A 188 15.10 10.17 29.26
C SER A 188 14.79 11.47 30.02
N ALA A 189 15.71 11.90 30.87
CA ALA A 189 15.65 13.19 31.57
C ALA A 189 16.84 14.10 31.21
N SER A 190 17.43 13.94 30.01
CA SER A 190 18.62 14.71 29.62
C SER A 190 18.32 16.22 29.54
N GLY A 191 19.28 17.04 29.98
CA GLY A 191 19.12 18.49 29.96
C GLY A 191 18.96 19.07 28.56
N ALA A 192 19.57 18.45 27.54
CA ALA A 192 19.41 18.83 26.15
C ALA A 192 17.97 18.60 25.65
N LEU A 193 17.40 17.43 25.93
CA LEU A 193 16.02 17.10 25.56
C LEU A 193 15.01 18.03 26.25
N LYS A 194 15.21 18.30 27.55
CA LYS A 194 14.37 19.25 28.29
C LYS A 194 14.33 20.61 27.58
N ARG A 195 15.49 21.17 27.21
CA ARG A 195 15.56 22.46 26.50
C ARG A 195 14.90 22.40 25.13
N ALA A 196 15.16 21.34 24.37
CA ALA A 196 14.56 21.13 23.04
C ALA A 196 13.02 21.11 23.09
N LEU A 197 12.44 20.40 24.07
CA LEU A 197 10.99 20.36 24.29
C LEU A 197 10.45 21.73 24.74
N GLN A 198 11.12 22.40 25.69
CA GLN A 198 10.71 23.73 26.14
C GLN A 198 10.69 24.75 25.00
N ASN A 199 11.74 24.78 24.18
CA ASN A 199 11.83 25.65 23.01
C ASN A 199 10.75 25.33 21.95
N SER A 200 10.25 24.10 21.93
CA SER A 200 9.20 23.64 21.02
C SER A 200 7.78 23.85 21.57
N GLY A 201 7.61 24.59 22.66
CA GLY A 201 6.29 24.92 23.21
C GLY A 201 5.70 23.86 24.14
N PHE A 202 6.54 23.04 24.78
CA PHE A 202 6.11 22.09 25.79
C PHE A 202 6.43 22.56 27.21
N GLU A 203 5.49 22.33 28.12
CA GLU A 203 5.70 22.41 29.56
C GLU A 203 6.27 21.09 30.09
N VAL A 204 7.52 21.11 30.57
CA VAL A 204 8.26 19.90 30.97
C VAL A 204 8.13 19.64 32.48
N ASN A 205 7.73 18.42 32.84
CA ASN A 205 7.66 17.91 34.21
C ASN A 205 8.62 16.73 34.40
N LEU A 206 9.46 16.78 35.44
CA LEU A 206 10.31 15.67 35.85
C LEU A 206 9.54 14.77 36.81
N LEU A 207 9.56 13.47 36.54
CA LEU A 207 8.92 12.44 37.35
C LEU A 207 9.95 11.43 37.83
N LYS A 208 9.62 10.66 38.88
CA LYS A 208 10.44 9.54 39.33
C LYS A 208 10.60 8.52 38.21
N GLY A 209 11.83 8.14 37.89
CA GLY A 209 12.11 7.15 36.85
C GLY A 209 11.71 5.72 37.26
N TYR A 210 11.57 4.84 36.26
CA TYR A 210 11.25 3.44 36.48
C TYR A 210 12.47 2.63 36.96
N GLY A 211 12.25 1.73 37.93
CA GLY A 211 13.29 0.86 38.48
C GLY A 211 14.47 1.66 39.05
N LYS A 212 15.67 1.43 38.52
CA LYS A 212 16.91 2.10 38.96
C LYS A 212 17.08 3.51 38.38
N LYS A 213 16.28 3.94 37.40
CA LYS A 213 16.38 5.28 36.81
C LYS A 213 15.85 6.32 37.81
N ARG A 214 16.65 7.36 38.04
CA ARG A 214 16.34 8.40 39.03
C ARG A 214 15.15 9.26 38.61
N GLU A 215 15.18 9.72 37.36
CA GLU A 215 14.19 10.63 36.79
C GLU A 215 13.77 10.18 35.39
N MET A 216 12.58 10.57 34.99
CA MET A 216 12.04 10.49 33.63
C MET A 216 11.30 11.79 33.30
N LEU A 217 10.87 11.96 32.05
CA LEU A 217 10.26 13.20 31.58
C LEU A 217 8.83 12.97 31.07
N ARG A 218 7.94 13.88 31.48
CA ARG A 218 6.60 14.05 30.93
C ARG A 218 6.41 15.51 30.50
N ALA A 219 6.03 15.75 29.25
CA ALA A 219 5.89 17.11 28.72
C ALA A 219 4.51 17.32 28.12
N LYS A 220 3.85 18.44 28.43
CA LYS A 220 2.52 18.78 27.88
C LYS A 220 2.65 19.87 26.83
N PHE A 221 2.03 19.66 25.67
CA PHE A 221 2.01 20.68 24.62
C PHE A 221 1.07 21.82 25.00
N THR A 222 1.61 23.02 25.15
CA THR A 222 0.86 24.24 25.51
C THR A 222 1.01 25.36 24.48
N GLY A 223 1.87 25.16 23.47
CA GLY A 223 2.11 26.10 22.38
C GLY A 223 1.06 26.06 21.27
N GLU A 224 1.33 26.87 20.24
CA GLU A 224 0.57 26.90 18.99
C GLU A 224 1.33 26.16 17.89
N ARG A 225 0.58 25.51 16.99
CA ARG A 225 1.17 24.86 15.83
C ARG A 225 1.53 25.86 14.75
N GLN A 226 2.56 25.54 13.99
CA GLN A 226 2.90 26.30 12.80
C GLN A 226 1.80 26.17 11.74
N ALA A 227 1.62 27.23 10.96
CA ALA A 227 0.67 27.24 9.85
C ALA A 227 1.04 26.17 8.80
N GLU A 228 0.04 25.45 8.30
CA GLU A 228 0.25 24.43 7.28
C GLU A 228 0.63 25.05 5.93
N ASN A 229 1.72 24.52 5.34
CA ASN A 229 2.01 24.72 3.93
C ASN A 229 1.06 23.88 3.08
N GLU A 230 0.69 24.41 1.91
CA GLU A 230 -0.22 23.75 0.95
C GLU A 230 -1.61 23.46 1.51
N ILE A 231 -2.19 24.41 2.26
CA ILE A 231 -3.51 24.25 2.91
C ILE A 231 -4.61 23.78 1.95
N TRP A 232 -4.53 24.07 0.65
CA TRP A 232 -5.49 23.64 -0.39
C TRP A 232 -5.60 22.11 -0.58
N PHE A 233 -4.68 21.32 -0.02
CA PHE A 233 -4.77 19.86 0.06
C PHE A 233 -4.98 19.35 1.48
N SER A 234 -5.29 20.22 2.45
CA SER A 234 -5.48 19.81 3.85
C SER A 234 -6.64 18.81 3.97
N ARG A 235 -6.37 17.64 4.55
CA ARG A 235 -7.39 16.60 4.78
C ARG A 235 -8.51 17.02 5.76
N PHE A 236 -8.25 18.03 6.58
CA PHE A 236 -9.12 18.43 7.68
C PHE A 236 -10.30 19.25 7.16
N ASP A 237 -11.50 18.73 7.41
CA ASP A 237 -12.76 19.40 7.10
C ASP A 237 -13.43 19.88 8.39
N PRO A 238 -13.39 21.19 8.70
CA PRO A 238 -14.03 21.73 9.91
C PRO A 238 -15.57 21.61 9.89
N ALA A 239 -16.17 21.26 8.75
CA ALA A 239 -17.61 21.06 8.63
C ALA A 239 -18.06 19.60 8.89
N ALA A 240 -17.13 18.65 9.09
CA ALA A 240 -17.47 17.28 9.43
C ALA A 240 -18.08 17.21 10.84
N ARG A 241 -19.41 17.03 10.93
CA ARG A 241 -20.18 17.15 12.18
C ARG A 241 -20.83 15.85 12.66
N ILE A 242 -20.89 14.82 11.82
CA ILE A 242 -21.68 13.60 12.09
C ILE A 242 -20.74 12.40 12.19
N VAL A 243 -20.92 11.58 13.24
CA VAL A 243 -20.40 10.22 13.28
C VAL A 243 -21.25 9.37 12.32
N PRO A 244 -20.72 8.97 11.17
CA PRO A 244 -21.52 8.37 10.11
C PRO A 244 -22.00 6.98 10.51
N LYS A 245 -23.26 6.66 10.20
CA LYS A 245 -23.87 5.34 10.46
C LYS A 245 -24.18 4.58 9.18
N THR A 246 -24.38 5.30 8.09
CA THR A 246 -24.77 4.77 6.79
C THR A 246 -23.83 5.23 5.69
N ALA A 247 -23.57 4.36 4.71
CA ALA A 247 -22.85 4.72 3.49
C ALA A 247 -23.57 4.19 2.26
N LEU A 248 -23.60 5.02 1.21
CA LEU A 248 -24.01 4.65 -0.13
C LEU A 248 -22.79 4.69 -1.05
N VAL A 249 -22.52 3.58 -1.73
CA VAL A 249 -21.41 3.45 -2.68
C VAL A 249 -21.99 3.29 -4.08
N ILE A 250 -21.69 4.24 -4.97
CA ILE A 250 -22.12 4.21 -6.37
C ILE A 250 -21.05 3.50 -7.21
N GLY A 251 -21.42 2.37 -7.79
CA GLY A 251 -20.57 1.53 -8.64
C GLY A 251 -20.23 0.17 -8.01
N GLY A 252 -20.53 -0.91 -8.70
CA GLY A 252 -20.26 -2.31 -8.34
C GLY A 252 -18.94 -2.86 -8.89
N GLY A 253 -17.98 -1.99 -9.23
CA GLY A 253 -16.61 -2.40 -9.60
C GLY A 253 -15.74 -2.72 -8.39
N VAL A 254 -14.46 -3.05 -8.63
CA VAL A 254 -13.50 -3.37 -7.55
C VAL A 254 -13.35 -2.23 -6.54
N ALA A 255 -13.29 -0.97 -7.01
CA ALA A 255 -13.21 0.21 -6.14
C ALA A 255 -14.42 0.31 -5.20
N GLY A 256 -15.63 0.18 -5.74
CA GLY A 256 -16.85 0.24 -4.94
C GLY A 256 -16.99 -0.95 -3.98
N CYS A 257 -16.74 -2.18 -4.44
CA CYS A 257 -16.88 -3.37 -3.59
C CYS A 257 -15.88 -3.37 -2.42
N VAL A 258 -14.62 -3.00 -2.64
CA VAL A 258 -13.61 -2.94 -1.58
C VAL A 258 -13.88 -1.77 -0.63
N CYS A 259 -14.32 -0.61 -1.14
CA CYS A 259 -14.74 0.52 -0.31
C CYS A 259 -15.91 0.13 0.59
N ALA A 260 -16.94 -0.49 0.02
CA ALA A 260 -18.09 -0.97 0.77
C ALA A 260 -17.70 -1.98 1.85
N PHE A 261 -16.78 -2.90 1.53
CA PHE A 261 -16.24 -3.86 2.51
C PHE A 261 -15.59 -3.14 3.69
N LYS A 262 -14.67 -2.20 3.42
CA LYS A 262 -13.93 -1.51 4.49
C LYS A 262 -14.83 -0.62 5.34
N LEU A 263 -15.75 0.14 4.74
CA LEU A 263 -16.72 0.96 5.48
C LEU A 263 -17.62 0.10 6.38
N ARG A 264 -18.08 -1.06 5.89
CA ARG A 264 -18.85 -2.01 6.70
C ARG A 264 -18.02 -2.56 7.87
N LYS A 265 -16.74 -2.88 7.65
CA LYS A 265 -15.84 -3.34 8.73
C LYS A 265 -15.63 -2.29 9.81
N GLN A 266 -15.81 -1.01 9.49
CA GLN A 266 -15.80 0.09 10.45
C GLN A 266 -17.18 0.38 11.08
N GLY A 267 -18.16 -0.51 10.88
CA GLY A 267 -19.46 -0.47 11.56
C GLY A 267 -20.58 0.23 10.81
N LEU A 268 -20.36 0.72 9.58
CA LEU A 268 -21.42 1.38 8.81
C LEU A 268 -22.38 0.37 8.19
N LYS A 269 -23.66 0.75 8.11
CA LYS A 269 -24.63 0.11 7.24
C LYS A 269 -24.42 0.57 5.81
N VAL A 270 -23.86 -0.31 4.98
CA VAL A 270 -23.47 0.04 3.60
C VAL A 270 -24.48 -0.50 2.58
N THR A 271 -24.78 0.33 1.58
CA THR A 271 -25.50 -0.08 0.36
C THR A 271 -24.63 0.22 -0.87
N ILE A 272 -24.57 -0.71 -1.82
CA ILE A 272 -24.00 -0.50 -3.16
C ILE A 272 -25.15 -0.24 -4.13
N ALA A 273 -25.03 0.77 -4.98
CA ALA A 273 -25.92 0.98 -6.12
C ALA A 273 -25.14 0.81 -7.43
N GLU A 274 -25.61 -0.06 -8.31
CA GLU A 274 -24.99 -0.42 -9.58
C GLU A 274 -26.00 -0.24 -10.72
N LYS A 275 -25.57 0.47 -11.76
CA LYS A 275 -26.36 0.78 -12.97
C LYS A 275 -26.75 -0.48 -13.75
N ARG A 276 -25.92 -1.52 -13.72
CA ARG A 276 -26.10 -2.73 -14.52
C ARG A 276 -26.83 -3.83 -13.74
N GLY A 277 -27.24 -4.88 -14.46
CA GLY A 277 -27.97 -6.03 -13.90
C GLY A 277 -27.13 -7.02 -13.07
N ASP A 278 -25.83 -6.79 -12.93
CA ASP A 278 -24.93 -7.50 -12.00
C ASP A 278 -23.71 -6.60 -11.73
N ILE A 279 -22.95 -6.92 -10.69
CA ILE A 279 -21.72 -6.21 -10.36
C ILE A 279 -20.52 -6.69 -11.21
N ALA A 280 -19.49 -5.86 -11.27
CA ALA A 280 -18.23 -6.13 -11.98
C ALA A 280 -18.44 -6.56 -13.45
N LEU A 281 -19.30 -5.84 -14.18
CA LEU A 281 -19.56 -6.11 -15.61
C LEU A 281 -18.72 -5.27 -16.58
N ASN A 282 -18.09 -4.18 -16.12
CA ASN A 282 -17.21 -3.33 -16.93
C ASN A 282 -15.72 -3.67 -16.67
N GLY A 283 -14.85 -2.68 -16.39
CA GLY A 283 -13.40 -2.86 -16.27
C GLY A 283 -12.94 -3.83 -15.15
N SER A 284 -13.81 -4.20 -14.22
CA SER A 284 -13.55 -5.22 -13.18
C SER A 284 -14.08 -6.62 -13.52
N GLY A 285 -14.54 -6.82 -14.76
CA GLY A 285 -15.24 -8.05 -15.19
C GLY A 285 -14.38 -9.10 -15.90
N ASN A 286 -13.05 -8.94 -15.90
CA ASN A 286 -12.16 -9.91 -16.55
C ASN A 286 -12.23 -11.29 -15.88
N HIS A 287 -12.04 -12.34 -16.67
CA HIS A 287 -12.01 -13.72 -16.16
C HIS A 287 -10.81 -13.97 -15.23
N CYS A 288 -9.64 -13.45 -15.64
CA CYS A 288 -8.41 -13.40 -14.87
C CYS A 288 -7.72 -12.04 -15.06
N GLY A 289 -6.91 -11.65 -14.08
CA GLY A 289 -6.00 -10.50 -14.14
C GLY A 289 -4.80 -10.71 -13.21
N ILE A 290 -3.88 -9.76 -13.20
CA ILE A 290 -2.65 -9.85 -12.40
C ILE A 290 -2.69 -8.82 -11.26
N LEU A 291 -2.44 -9.27 -10.04
CA LEU A 291 -2.10 -8.38 -8.92
C LEU A 291 -0.57 -8.24 -8.88
N MET A 292 -0.06 -7.05 -9.18
CA MET A 292 1.36 -6.70 -9.05
C MET A 292 1.53 -5.17 -9.05
N PRO A 293 2.60 -4.62 -8.44
CA PRO A 293 2.87 -3.19 -8.46
C PRO A 293 3.27 -2.72 -9.87
N LEU A 294 3.10 -1.42 -10.15
CA LEU A 294 3.80 -0.80 -11.27
C LEU A 294 5.22 -0.44 -10.80
N ILE A 295 6.22 -1.09 -11.37
CA ILE A 295 7.62 -0.80 -11.06
C ILE A 295 8.05 0.42 -11.88
N THR A 296 8.24 1.55 -11.21
CA THR A 296 8.86 2.75 -11.76
C THR A 296 10.25 2.95 -11.14
N LYS A 297 10.87 4.12 -11.38
CA LYS A 297 12.04 4.54 -10.62
C LYS A 297 11.75 4.51 -9.10
N PRO A 298 12.71 4.15 -8.23
CA PRO A 298 12.43 3.91 -6.80
C PRO A 298 11.89 5.13 -6.04
N THR A 299 12.33 6.34 -6.39
CA THR A 299 12.06 7.56 -5.62
C THR A 299 10.86 8.36 -6.13
N VAL A 300 10.30 8.04 -7.30
CA VAL A 300 9.18 8.81 -7.84
C VAL A 300 7.87 8.44 -7.13
N ASN A 301 7.04 9.45 -6.85
CA ASN A 301 5.79 9.30 -6.11
C ASN A 301 4.85 8.25 -6.71
N LEU A 302 4.79 8.14 -8.04
CA LEU A 302 3.92 7.16 -8.71
C LEU A 302 4.30 5.72 -8.35
N GLY A 303 5.59 5.42 -8.33
CA GLY A 303 6.10 4.10 -7.93
C GLY A 303 5.89 3.81 -6.45
N ARG A 304 6.21 4.79 -5.60
CA ARG A 304 5.98 4.70 -4.15
C ARG A 304 4.51 4.40 -3.83
N MET A 305 3.58 5.12 -4.47
CA MET A 305 2.14 4.90 -4.33
C MET A 305 1.74 3.49 -4.80
N HIS A 306 2.20 3.05 -5.98
CA HIS A 306 1.88 1.72 -6.48
C HIS A 306 2.45 0.59 -5.63
N MET A 307 3.64 0.77 -5.06
CA MET A 307 4.26 -0.17 -4.14
C MET A 307 3.45 -0.28 -2.84
N ASN A 308 3.10 0.86 -2.25
CA ASN A 308 2.24 0.92 -1.07
C ASN A 308 0.89 0.24 -1.34
N ALA A 309 0.22 0.63 -2.43
CA ALA A 309 -1.07 0.07 -2.84
C ALA A 309 -1.01 -1.44 -3.05
N PHE A 310 0.06 -1.95 -3.65
CA PHE A 310 0.25 -3.39 -3.85
C PHE A 310 0.38 -4.14 -2.52
N LEU A 311 1.21 -3.65 -1.59
CA LEU A 311 1.39 -4.29 -0.29
C LEU A 311 0.10 -4.28 0.54
N GLN A 312 -0.65 -3.18 0.52
CA GLN A 312 -1.98 -3.12 1.15
C GLN A 312 -2.95 -4.11 0.49
N ALA A 313 -2.97 -4.18 -0.84
CA ALA A 313 -3.84 -5.08 -1.58
C ALA A 313 -3.50 -6.56 -1.34
N ALA A 314 -2.23 -6.93 -1.33
CA ALA A 314 -1.78 -8.28 -1.06
C ALA A 314 -2.23 -8.74 0.33
N ARG A 315 -2.03 -7.92 1.37
CA ARG A 315 -2.52 -8.21 2.72
C ARG A 315 -4.05 -8.30 2.75
N PHE A 316 -4.74 -7.30 2.21
CA PHE A 316 -6.20 -7.24 2.22
C PHE A 316 -6.83 -8.47 1.57
N TYR A 317 -6.42 -8.81 0.35
CA TYR A 317 -7.00 -9.95 -0.35
C TYR A 317 -6.56 -11.28 0.28
N GLY A 318 -5.31 -11.42 0.71
CA GLY A 318 -4.82 -12.64 1.36
C GLY A 318 -5.54 -12.97 2.67
N GLN A 319 -5.97 -11.96 3.42
CA GLN A 319 -6.70 -12.14 4.67
C GLN A 319 -8.21 -12.36 4.50
N ASN A 320 -8.79 -11.88 3.38
CA ASN A 320 -10.24 -11.78 3.25
C ASN A 320 -10.84 -12.60 2.11
N LEU A 321 -10.03 -13.11 1.18
CA LEU A 321 -10.48 -13.88 0.01
C LEU A 321 -9.79 -15.25 -0.06
N GLY A 322 -10.44 -16.21 -0.71
CA GLY A 322 -9.90 -17.54 -0.92
C GLY A 322 -9.18 -17.71 -2.26
N ALA A 323 -8.49 -18.84 -2.42
CA ALA A 323 -7.76 -19.21 -3.64
C ALA A 323 -8.63 -19.25 -4.91
N ARG A 324 -9.96 -19.41 -4.77
CA ARG A 324 -10.91 -19.39 -5.89
C ARG A 324 -11.10 -17.98 -6.47
N GLU A 325 -10.89 -16.95 -5.67
CA GLU A 325 -11.00 -15.54 -6.01
C GLU A 325 -9.64 -14.96 -6.39
N ILE A 326 -8.58 -15.33 -5.66
CA ILE A 326 -7.22 -14.83 -5.86
C ILE A 326 -6.19 -15.84 -5.36
N GLU A 327 -5.20 -16.15 -6.21
CA GLU A 327 -4.16 -17.12 -5.92
C GLU A 327 -2.79 -16.43 -5.92
N PHE A 328 -2.16 -16.34 -4.74
CA PHE A 328 -0.85 -15.74 -4.53
C PHE A 328 0.28 -16.70 -4.94
N CYS A 329 0.41 -16.94 -6.24
CA CYS A 329 1.43 -17.81 -6.83
C CYS A 329 2.70 -17.06 -7.27
N GLY A 330 2.82 -15.77 -6.94
CA GLY A 330 3.83 -14.88 -7.52
C GLY A 330 3.36 -14.27 -8.84
N ALA A 331 4.13 -13.33 -9.38
CA ALA A 331 3.92 -12.78 -10.71
C ALA A 331 5.26 -12.30 -11.30
N THR A 332 5.40 -12.33 -12.63
CA THR A 332 6.63 -11.88 -13.29
C THR A 332 6.36 -10.65 -14.14
N ASP A 333 7.15 -9.58 -13.97
CA ASP A 333 7.17 -8.43 -14.87
C ASP A 333 8.46 -8.47 -15.70
N TYR A 334 8.35 -8.80 -16.97
CA TYR A 334 9.45 -8.84 -17.92
C TYR A 334 9.77 -7.45 -18.45
N ALA A 335 11.05 -7.14 -18.54
CA ALA A 335 11.57 -5.91 -19.13
C ALA A 335 11.56 -5.96 -20.66
N TYR A 336 10.37 -6.13 -21.26
CA TYR A 336 10.20 -6.10 -22.72
C TYR A 336 10.64 -4.74 -23.31
N GLU A 337 10.31 -3.64 -22.62
CA GLU A 337 10.76 -2.30 -23.00
C GLU A 337 12.08 -1.91 -22.32
N GLN A 338 12.97 -1.24 -23.07
CA GLN A 338 14.24 -0.71 -22.55
C GLN A 338 14.07 0.14 -21.28
N LYS A 339 13.00 0.94 -21.20
CA LYS A 339 12.70 1.76 -20.01
C LYS A 339 12.38 0.94 -18.77
N THR A 340 11.82 -0.25 -18.93
CA THR A 340 11.57 -1.17 -17.81
C THR A 340 12.89 -1.77 -17.33
N LEU A 341 13.77 -2.15 -18.26
CA LEU A 341 15.11 -2.62 -17.93
C LEU A 341 15.93 -1.59 -17.15
N GLU A 342 15.93 -0.33 -17.61
CA GLU A 342 16.58 0.79 -16.91
C GLU A 342 16.08 0.94 -15.47
N ARG A 343 14.76 0.84 -15.25
CA ARG A 343 14.18 0.89 -13.90
C ARG A 343 14.63 -0.27 -13.03
N PHE A 344 14.79 -1.47 -13.60
CA PHE A 344 15.28 -2.63 -12.85
C PHE A 344 16.73 -2.42 -12.40
N TYR A 345 17.60 -1.87 -13.25
CA TYR A 345 18.95 -1.50 -12.83
C TYR A 345 18.95 -0.43 -11.73
N GLU A 346 18.11 0.61 -11.83
CA GLU A 346 17.98 1.62 -10.76
C GLU A 346 17.53 0.99 -9.43
N TRP A 347 16.61 0.02 -9.46
CA TRP A 347 16.20 -0.72 -8.26
C TRP A 347 17.30 -1.61 -7.70
N ARG A 348 18.11 -2.25 -8.55
CA ARG A 348 19.26 -3.06 -8.11
C ARG A 348 20.25 -2.21 -7.31
N GLU A 349 20.51 -0.98 -7.75
CA GLU A 349 21.40 -0.05 -7.07
C GLU A 349 20.77 0.55 -5.80
N PHE A 350 19.47 0.86 -5.86
CA PHE A 350 18.76 1.50 -4.77
C PHE A 350 18.45 0.54 -3.60
N ASP A 351 17.85 -0.62 -3.90
CA ASP A 351 17.36 -1.56 -2.89
C ASP A 351 17.02 -2.94 -3.51
N ALA A 352 18.05 -3.70 -3.89
CA ALA A 352 17.88 -5.03 -4.51
C ALA A 352 17.14 -6.05 -3.64
N ASN A 353 17.21 -5.90 -2.31
CA ASN A 353 16.64 -6.84 -1.33
C ASN A 353 15.45 -6.21 -0.58
N ASN A 354 14.60 -5.48 -1.30
CA ASN A 354 13.46 -4.76 -0.72
C ASN A 354 12.35 -5.67 -0.13
N GLY A 355 12.43 -6.99 -0.34
CA GLY A 355 11.49 -7.98 0.21
C GLY A 355 10.15 -8.06 -0.54
N VAL A 356 10.00 -7.33 -1.66
CA VAL A 356 8.77 -7.33 -2.47
C VAL A 356 8.95 -8.09 -3.78
N PHE A 357 10.11 -7.93 -4.42
CA PHE A 357 10.43 -8.62 -5.67
C PHE A 357 11.93 -8.95 -5.77
N GLU A 358 12.24 -9.96 -6.58
CA GLU A 358 13.59 -10.36 -6.95
C GLU A 358 13.86 -9.95 -8.40
N LEU A 359 15.01 -9.32 -8.66
CA LEU A 359 15.44 -8.95 -10.00
C LEU A 359 16.38 -10.01 -10.59
N LYS A 360 16.08 -10.47 -11.80
CA LYS A 360 16.88 -11.45 -12.56
C LYS A 360 17.23 -10.85 -13.91
N PHE A 361 18.52 -10.70 -14.20
CA PHE A 361 19.00 -10.07 -15.44
C PHE A 361 19.41 -11.08 -16.51
N ASP A 362 19.72 -12.31 -16.12
CA ASP A 362 20.20 -13.37 -17.00
C ASP A 362 19.06 -14.31 -17.45
N ASN A 363 17.80 -13.89 -17.30
CA ASN A 363 16.63 -14.68 -17.66
C ASN A 363 16.31 -14.56 -19.17
N GLU A 364 15.94 -15.69 -19.76
CA GLU A 364 15.31 -15.76 -21.09
C GLU A 364 13.78 -15.64 -20.95
N PRO A 365 13.08 -14.86 -21.81
CA PRO A 365 13.58 -14.07 -22.95
C PRO A 365 14.05 -12.65 -22.56
N TYR A 366 13.75 -12.20 -21.32
CA TYR A 366 14.11 -10.87 -20.84
C TYR A 366 14.50 -10.91 -19.37
N ALA A 367 15.29 -9.90 -18.96
CA ALA A 367 15.39 -9.55 -17.56
C ALA A 367 14.00 -9.35 -16.93
N SER A 368 13.83 -9.72 -15.67
CA SER A 368 12.53 -9.82 -15.03
C SER A 368 12.56 -9.41 -13.57
N ALA A 369 11.44 -8.89 -13.07
CA ALA A 369 11.15 -8.81 -11.66
C ALA A 369 10.16 -9.93 -11.28
N PHE A 370 10.53 -10.85 -10.39
CA PHE A 370 9.59 -11.80 -9.81
C PHE A 370 9.02 -11.23 -8.50
N ILE A 371 7.73 -10.94 -8.48
CA ILE A 371 7.01 -10.34 -7.35
C ILE A 371 6.47 -11.45 -6.46
N PHE A 372 6.99 -11.58 -5.23
CA PHE A 372 6.72 -12.72 -4.35
C PHE A 372 5.23 -12.86 -4.00
N SER A 373 4.58 -11.75 -3.63
CA SER A 373 3.13 -11.71 -3.34
C SER A 373 2.30 -11.32 -4.56
N GLY A 374 2.85 -11.49 -5.77
CA GLY A 374 2.08 -11.39 -7.00
C GLY A 374 0.99 -12.47 -7.04
N ALA A 375 -0.09 -12.20 -7.76
CA ALA A 375 -1.21 -13.13 -7.77
C ALA A 375 -1.96 -13.19 -9.10
N LYS A 376 -2.46 -14.39 -9.41
CA LYS A 376 -3.53 -14.58 -10.40
C LYS A 376 -4.85 -14.23 -9.73
N ALA A 377 -5.45 -13.14 -10.17
CA ALA A 377 -6.71 -12.62 -9.65
C ALA A 377 -7.89 -13.04 -10.53
N ARG A 378 -9.08 -13.21 -9.92
CA ARG A 378 -10.36 -13.37 -10.62
C ARG A 378 -11.30 -12.21 -10.25
N PRO A 379 -11.13 -11.03 -10.89
CA PRO A 379 -11.71 -9.76 -10.43
C PRO A 379 -13.23 -9.80 -10.18
N ARG A 380 -14.01 -10.44 -11.05
CA ARG A 380 -15.47 -10.56 -10.86
C ARG A 380 -15.82 -11.40 -9.63
N LYS A 381 -15.10 -12.50 -9.38
CA LYS A 381 -15.30 -13.33 -8.18
C LYS A 381 -14.86 -12.58 -6.91
N MET A 382 -13.74 -11.87 -6.97
CA MET A 382 -13.27 -11.02 -5.87
C MET A 382 -14.30 -9.95 -5.49
N CYS A 383 -14.89 -9.26 -6.48
CA CYS A 383 -15.94 -8.26 -6.22
C CYS A 383 -17.17 -8.88 -5.54
N LYS A 384 -17.61 -10.06 -5.99
CA LYS A 384 -18.73 -10.80 -5.38
C LYS A 384 -18.43 -11.24 -3.94
N ALA A 385 -17.23 -11.74 -3.69
CA ALA A 385 -16.81 -12.12 -2.34
C ALA A 385 -16.68 -10.92 -1.41
N ALA A 386 -16.06 -9.83 -1.85
CA ALA A 386 -15.91 -8.60 -1.05
C ALA A 386 -17.25 -7.92 -0.74
N SER A 387 -18.23 -8.00 -1.65
CA SER A 387 -19.57 -7.43 -1.43
C SER A 387 -20.56 -8.41 -0.78
N ALA A 388 -20.14 -9.64 -0.46
CA ALA A 388 -21.01 -10.64 0.14
C ALA A 388 -21.61 -10.13 1.47
N GLY A 389 -22.94 -10.20 1.60
CA GLY A 389 -23.68 -9.68 2.75
C GLY A 389 -23.83 -8.16 2.83
N ILE A 390 -23.47 -7.42 1.77
CA ILE A 390 -23.77 -5.99 1.62
C ILE A 390 -25.03 -5.85 0.76
N LYS A 391 -25.92 -4.92 1.13
CA LYS A 391 -27.11 -4.63 0.31
C LYS A 391 -26.65 -4.06 -1.04
N THR A 392 -27.05 -4.69 -2.14
CA THR A 392 -26.71 -4.25 -3.49
C THR A 392 -27.97 -4.02 -4.30
N LEU A 393 -28.14 -2.79 -4.79
CA LEU A 393 -29.21 -2.37 -5.68
C LEU A 393 -28.68 -2.41 -7.12
N LEU A 394 -29.30 -3.23 -7.96
CA LEU A 394 -28.93 -3.41 -9.37
C LEU A 394 -29.90 -2.64 -10.26
N ASN A 395 -29.50 -2.36 -11.50
CA ASN A 395 -30.27 -1.54 -12.46
C ASN A 395 -30.59 -0.14 -11.91
N CYS A 396 -29.70 0.39 -11.06
CA CYS A 396 -29.88 1.64 -10.34
C CYS A 396 -28.87 2.65 -10.86
N GLU A 397 -29.26 3.41 -11.89
CA GLU A 397 -28.38 4.38 -12.54
C GLU A 397 -28.38 5.71 -11.79
N PHE A 398 -27.22 6.09 -11.26
CA PHE A 398 -27.02 7.35 -10.55
C PHE A 398 -27.18 8.55 -11.49
N ALA A 399 -27.89 9.57 -11.04
CA ALA A 399 -28.15 10.80 -11.79
C ALA A 399 -27.48 12.04 -11.17
N GLY A 400 -27.33 12.07 -9.85
CA GLY A 400 -26.75 13.20 -9.13
C GLY A 400 -26.98 13.10 -7.64
N PHE A 401 -26.61 14.14 -6.90
CA PHE A 401 -26.82 14.20 -5.46
C PHE A 401 -27.05 15.64 -5.00
N GLU A 402 -27.66 15.80 -3.83
CA GLU A 402 -27.75 17.06 -3.10
C GLU A 402 -27.29 16.88 -1.65
N THR A 403 -26.74 17.95 -1.06
CA THR A 403 -26.40 17.97 0.36
C THR A 403 -27.62 18.40 1.17
N LEU A 404 -28.00 17.59 2.15
CA LEU A 404 -29.11 17.87 3.06
C LEU A 404 -28.66 18.69 4.27
N GLU A 405 -29.63 19.27 4.97
CA GLU A 405 -29.38 19.93 6.25
C GLU A 405 -28.74 18.95 7.25
N GLY A 406 -27.71 19.41 7.97
CA GLY A 406 -26.91 18.56 8.87
C GLY A 406 -25.76 17.82 8.19
N GLY A 407 -25.68 17.78 6.86
CA GLY A 407 -24.54 17.21 6.11
C GLY A 407 -24.74 15.79 5.59
N ALA A 408 -25.92 15.19 5.77
CA ALA A 408 -26.29 13.97 5.05
C ALA A 408 -26.39 14.26 3.54
N VAL A 409 -26.34 13.22 2.71
CA VAL A 409 -26.36 13.33 1.25
C VAL A 409 -27.54 12.53 0.71
N ARG A 410 -28.32 13.15 -0.18
CA ARG A 410 -29.35 12.47 -0.97
C ARG A 410 -28.81 12.18 -2.37
N ALA A 411 -28.74 10.92 -2.73
CA ALA A 411 -28.44 10.48 -4.09
C ALA A 411 -29.75 10.33 -4.89
N HIS A 412 -29.75 10.80 -6.13
CA HIS A 412 -30.85 10.67 -7.08
C HIS A 412 -30.49 9.67 -8.19
N PHE A 413 -31.50 8.93 -8.65
CA PHE A 413 -31.36 7.93 -9.70
C PHE A 413 -32.26 8.24 -10.89
N LYS A 414 -31.90 7.72 -12.07
CA LYS A 414 -32.62 8.03 -13.34
C LYS A 414 -34.05 7.51 -13.40
N ASP A 415 -34.40 6.55 -12.56
CA ASP A 415 -35.76 6.04 -12.41
C ASP A 415 -36.63 6.90 -11.47
N GLY A 416 -36.09 8.02 -10.96
CA GLY A 416 -36.78 8.94 -10.06
C GLY A 416 -36.65 8.58 -8.57
N GLN A 417 -36.01 7.46 -8.22
CA GLN A 417 -35.77 7.10 -6.82
C GLN A 417 -34.67 7.98 -6.21
N SER A 418 -34.67 8.05 -4.87
CA SER A 418 -33.61 8.70 -4.10
C SER A 418 -33.25 7.90 -2.86
N ILE A 419 -31.98 7.98 -2.45
CA ILE A 419 -31.46 7.31 -1.24
C ILE A 419 -30.64 8.31 -0.43
N ASP A 420 -30.97 8.42 0.84
CA ASP A 420 -30.24 9.25 1.80
C ASP A 420 -29.18 8.40 2.50
N ALA A 421 -27.99 8.98 2.72
CA ALA A 421 -26.91 8.37 3.47
C ALA A 421 -26.05 9.45 4.17
N ASP A 422 -25.37 9.07 5.25
CA ASP A 422 -24.42 9.96 5.91
C ASP A 422 -23.16 10.15 5.06
N VAL A 423 -22.76 9.12 4.31
CA VAL A 423 -21.57 9.11 3.44
C VAL A 423 -21.96 8.66 2.04
N LEU A 424 -21.55 9.43 1.02
CA LEU A 424 -21.66 9.04 -0.39
C LEU A 424 -20.26 8.81 -0.97
N VAL A 425 -20.04 7.63 -1.57
CA VAL A 425 -18.80 7.32 -2.30
C VAL A 425 -19.10 7.11 -3.78
N LEU A 426 -18.43 7.88 -4.64
CA LEU A 426 -18.52 7.81 -6.08
C LEU A 426 -17.37 6.96 -6.64
N ALA A 427 -17.67 5.71 -7.01
CA ALA A 427 -16.73 4.72 -7.55
C ALA A 427 -17.14 4.24 -8.96
N ILE A 428 -17.57 5.18 -9.81
CA ILE A 428 -18.26 4.94 -11.09
C ILE A 428 -17.33 4.66 -12.30
N GLY A 429 -16.03 4.53 -12.08
CA GLY A 429 -15.08 4.09 -13.11
C GLY A 429 -14.99 5.03 -14.31
N SER A 430 -15.16 4.50 -15.53
CA SER A 430 -15.02 5.27 -16.79
C SER A 430 -16.10 6.33 -16.98
N GLU A 431 -17.27 6.15 -16.37
CA GLU A 431 -18.40 7.10 -16.44
C GLU A 431 -18.13 8.35 -15.56
N SER A 432 -17.05 8.37 -14.78
CA SER A 432 -16.62 9.57 -14.04
C SER A 432 -16.35 10.79 -14.92
N MET A 433 -16.02 10.61 -16.21
CA MET A 433 -15.79 11.75 -17.11
C MET A 433 -17.01 12.65 -17.25
N GLU A 434 -18.20 12.05 -17.32
CA GLU A 434 -19.45 12.81 -17.49
C GLU A 434 -19.83 13.52 -16.19
N LEU A 435 -19.67 12.84 -15.04
CA LEU A 435 -20.02 13.41 -13.74
C LEU A 435 -19.13 14.60 -13.35
N PHE A 436 -17.87 14.61 -13.78
CA PHE A 436 -16.89 15.65 -13.43
C PHE A 436 -16.56 16.57 -14.60
N ALA A 437 -17.46 16.69 -15.60
CA ALA A 437 -17.23 17.52 -16.78
C ALA A 437 -17.00 19.01 -16.46
N ASP A 438 -17.65 19.52 -15.41
CA ASP A 438 -17.52 20.92 -14.97
C ASP A 438 -16.36 21.18 -13.99
N TYR A 439 -15.66 20.11 -13.60
CA TYR A 439 -14.47 20.19 -12.75
C TYR A 439 -13.21 20.24 -13.61
N ASP A 440 -12.16 20.91 -13.15
CA ASP A 440 -10.85 20.82 -13.78
C ASP A 440 -10.13 19.51 -13.42
N ILE A 441 -10.78 18.39 -13.71
CA ILE A 441 -10.26 17.03 -13.52
C ILE A 441 -9.97 16.42 -14.89
N ARG A 442 -8.71 16.02 -15.12
CA ARG A 442 -8.26 15.47 -16.41
C ARG A 442 -8.52 13.97 -16.49
N LEU A 443 -9.77 13.56 -16.74
CA LEU A 443 -10.15 12.16 -16.91
C LEU A 443 -10.14 11.72 -18.38
N SER A 444 -9.92 10.42 -18.58
CA SER A 444 -10.06 9.76 -19.89
C SER A 444 -10.56 8.33 -19.72
N SER A 445 -11.41 7.89 -20.65
CA SER A 445 -11.86 6.51 -20.77
C SER A 445 -11.03 5.80 -21.84
N VAL A 446 -10.53 4.62 -21.50
CA VAL A 446 -9.68 3.82 -22.37
C VAL A 446 -10.28 2.44 -22.50
N ARG A 447 -10.73 2.10 -23.69
CA ARG A 447 -11.21 0.76 -24.02
C ARG A 447 -10.04 -0.22 -24.04
N GLY A 448 -10.27 -1.42 -23.54
CA GLY A 448 -9.35 -2.52 -23.69
C GLY A 448 -10.08 -3.85 -23.82
N GLN A 449 -9.56 -4.70 -24.69
CA GLN A 449 -10.03 -6.06 -24.90
C GLN A 449 -9.00 -7.06 -24.40
N VAL A 450 -9.46 -8.05 -23.66
CA VAL A 450 -8.70 -9.27 -23.35
C VAL A 450 -9.26 -10.42 -24.19
N THR A 451 -8.36 -11.31 -24.60
CA THR A 451 -8.72 -12.50 -25.39
C THR A 451 -8.73 -13.70 -24.45
N HIS A 452 -9.78 -14.51 -24.54
CA HIS A 452 -9.87 -15.79 -23.87
C HIS A 452 -9.51 -16.88 -24.86
N ILE A 453 -8.47 -17.65 -24.56
CA ILE A 453 -8.02 -18.76 -25.38
C ILE A 453 -8.17 -20.08 -24.61
N ALA A 454 -8.27 -21.18 -25.34
CA ALA A 454 -7.99 -22.49 -24.75
C ALA A 454 -6.53 -22.50 -24.24
N PRO A 455 -6.23 -23.22 -23.14
CA PRO A 455 -4.88 -23.27 -22.58
C PRO A 455 -3.85 -23.61 -23.64
N ALA A 456 -2.87 -22.72 -23.82
CA ALA A 456 -1.87 -22.84 -24.87
C ALA A 456 -0.48 -22.30 -24.47
N ILE A 457 -0.41 -21.52 -23.39
CA ILE A 457 0.85 -21.07 -22.80
C ILE A 457 1.04 -21.81 -21.47
N LEU A 458 2.08 -22.63 -21.37
CA LEU A 458 2.42 -23.34 -20.14
C LEU A 458 3.12 -22.36 -19.21
N THR A 459 2.43 -21.94 -18.15
CA THR A 459 3.01 -21.14 -17.07
C THR A 459 2.23 -21.37 -15.77
N SER A 460 2.93 -21.44 -14.64
CA SER A 460 2.33 -21.59 -13.31
C SER A 460 2.02 -20.24 -12.64
N THR A 461 2.59 -19.14 -13.14
CA THR A 461 2.42 -17.80 -12.58
C THR A 461 1.97 -16.80 -13.66
N PRO A 462 1.19 -15.77 -13.31
CA PRO A 462 0.88 -14.70 -14.26
C PRO A 462 2.10 -13.85 -14.55
N PHE A 463 2.20 -13.36 -15.78
CA PHE A 463 3.28 -12.47 -16.17
C PHE A 463 2.85 -11.35 -17.12
N SER A 464 3.67 -10.31 -17.15
CA SER A 464 3.54 -9.12 -17.99
C SER A 464 4.83 -8.93 -18.79
N ALA A 465 4.70 -8.56 -20.06
CA ALA A 465 5.75 -8.21 -21.00
C ALA A 465 5.19 -7.11 -21.92
N LYS A 466 5.10 -7.35 -23.24
CA LYS A 466 4.36 -6.49 -24.16
C LYS A 466 2.83 -6.58 -23.93
N GLY A 467 2.33 -7.80 -23.79
CA GLY A 467 1.03 -8.13 -23.22
C GLY A 467 1.17 -8.80 -21.86
N TYR A 468 0.07 -9.26 -21.28
CA TYR A 468 0.03 -10.05 -20.07
C TYR A 468 -0.65 -11.38 -20.32
N VAL A 469 -0.21 -12.40 -19.59
CA VAL A 469 -0.72 -13.77 -19.66
C VAL A 469 -1.03 -14.21 -18.24
N CYS A 470 -2.21 -14.82 -18.06
CA CYS A 470 -2.55 -15.51 -16.82
C CYS A 470 -2.41 -17.03 -17.00
N PRO A 471 -2.10 -17.80 -15.95
CA PRO A 471 -2.30 -19.23 -15.95
C PRO A 471 -3.79 -19.56 -16.20
N PRO A 472 -4.11 -20.72 -16.78
CA PRO A 472 -5.48 -21.13 -17.00
C PRO A 472 -6.32 -21.15 -15.71
N ALA A 473 -7.58 -20.79 -15.84
CA ALA A 473 -8.59 -20.95 -14.79
C ALA A 473 -9.88 -21.48 -15.40
N GLN A 474 -10.35 -22.65 -14.93
CA GLN A 474 -11.56 -23.30 -15.45
C GLN A 474 -11.51 -23.52 -16.98
N GLY A 475 -10.38 -24.01 -17.49
CA GLY A 475 -10.21 -24.31 -18.92
C GLY A 475 -10.10 -23.08 -19.83
N VAL A 476 -9.96 -21.87 -19.28
CA VAL A 476 -9.77 -20.63 -20.03
C VAL A 476 -8.48 -19.95 -19.61
N GLN A 477 -7.66 -19.57 -20.58
CA GLN A 477 -6.47 -18.76 -20.38
C GLN A 477 -6.70 -17.34 -20.92
N VAL A 478 -6.26 -16.33 -20.16
CA VAL A 478 -6.45 -14.92 -20.52
C VAL A 478 -5.14 -14.33 -21.00
N ILE A 479 -5.19 -13.68 -22.16
CA ILE A 479 -4.09 -12.87 -22.70
C ILE A 479 -4.61 -11.45 -22.99
N GLY A 480 -3.74 -10.44 -22.92
CA GLY A 480 -4.12 -9.11 -23.33
C GLY A 480 -3.17 -8.00 -22.92
N ALA A 481 -3.56 -6.73 -22.96
CA ALA A 481 -4.82 -6.26 -23.50
C ALA A 481 -4.58 -5.08 -24.43
N THR A 482 -5.50 -4.89 -25.37
CA THR A 482 -5.51 -3.68 -26.19
C THR A 482 -5.70 -2.42 -25.33
N TYR A 483 -5.35 -1.28 -25.91
CA TYR A 483 -5.35 0.03 -25.26
C TYR A 483 -5.77 1.08 -26.28
N ASP A 484 -7.06 1.37 -26.34
CA ASP A 484 -7.65 2.27 -27.33
C ASP A 484 -8.25 3.49 -26.64
N ARG A 485 -7.65 4.66 -26.88
CA ARG A 485 -8.21 5.95 -26.45
C ARG A 485 -9.27 6.39 -27.46
N ASN A 486 -10.32 7.04 -26.97
CA ASN A 486 -11.40 7.63 -27.79
C ASN A 486 -12.20 6.62 -28.63
N LEU A 487 -12.14 5.32 -28.30
CA LEU A 487 -12.96 4.29 -28.92
C LEU A 487 -14.03 3.85 -27.93
N PHE A 488 -15.30 4.13 -28.25
CA PHE A 488 -16.48 3.82 -27.44
C PHE A 488 -17.31 2.73 -28.13
N LEU A 489 -16.78 1.50 -28.09
CA LEU A 489 -17.43 0.31 -28.64
C LEU A 489 -17.41 -0.82 -27.59
N ASP A 490 -18.59 -1.23 -27.11
CA ASP A 490 -18.71 -2.23 -26.04
C ASP A 490 -18.58 -3.68 -26.53
N GLU A 491 -18.39 -3.87 -27.84
CA GLU A 491 -18.30 -5.17 -28.50
C GLU A 491 -16.86 -5.60 -28.75
N PRO A 492 -16.56 -6.91 -28.65
CA PRO A 492 -15.27 -7.45 -29.07
C PRO A 492 -15.01 -7.29 -30.57
N ARG A 493 -13.73 -7.15 -30.95
CA ARG A 493 -13.28 -7.13 -32.35
C ARG A 493 -12.25 -8.23 -32.59
N SER A 494 -12.36 -8.93 -33.72
CA SER A 494 -11.36 -9.94 -34.11
C SER A 494 -9.96 -9.32 -34.26
N SER A 495 -9.86 -8.09 -34.76
CA SER A 495 -8.59 -7.37 -34.87
C SER A 495 -7.90 -7.12 -33.52
N ASP A 496 -8.68 -7.00 -32.43
CA ASP A 496 -8.13 -6.87 -31.09
C ASP A 496 -7.65 -8.22 -30.54
N ASP A 497 -8.31 -9.32 -30.90
CA ASP A 497 -7.85 -10.67 -30.56
C ASP A 497 -6.55 -11.01 -31.30
N GLU A 498 -6.48 -10.71 -32.59
CA GLU A 498 -5.27 -10.83 -33.41
C GLU A 498 -4.11 -10.03 -32.83
N LYS A 499 -4.37 -8.78 -32.40
CA LYS A 499 -3.37 -7.94 -31.74
C LYS A 499 -2.89 -8.54 -30.41
N ASN A 500 -3.81 -9.01 -29.57
CA ASN A 500 -3.44 -9.61 -28.29
C ASN A 500 -2.62 -10.90 -28.48
N LEU A 501 -2.95 -11.73 -29.47
CA LEU A 501 -2.18 -12.92 -29.85
C LEU A 501 -0.78 -12.53 -30.36
N ALA A 502 -0.70 -11.52 -31.23
CA ALA A 502 0.54 -10.96 -31.73
C ALA A 502 1.43 -10.42 -30.59
N ASP A 503 0.84 -9.79 -29.57
CA ASP A 503 1.58 -9.21 -28.45
C ASP A 503 2.16 -10.25 -27.48
N VAL A 504 1.72 -11.50 -27.55
CA VAL A 504 2.24 -12.61 -26.72
C VAL A 504 2.84 -13.74 -27.57
N ALA A 505 3.03 -13.52 -28.87
CA ALA A 505 3.38 -14.58 -29.83
C ALA A 505 4.68 -15.32 -29.48
N GLU A 506 5.66 -14.62 -28.88
CA GLU A 506 6.93 -15.21 -28.44
C GLU A 506 6.78 -16.27 -27.33
N PHE A 507 5.68 -16.21 -26.57
CA PHE A 507 5.37 -17.14 -25.49
C PHE A 507 4.49 -18.32 -25.95
N LEU A 508 4.03 -18.32 -27.22
CA LEU A 508 3.20 -19.37 -27.77
C LEU A 508 4.06 -20.54 -28.27
N GLY A 509 3.72 -21.77 -27.87
CA GLY A 509 4.36 -23.02 -28.31
C GLY A 509 5.50 -23.53 -27.42
N ASP A 510 6.09 -24.68 -27.80
CA ASP A 510 6.97 -25.49 -26.93
C ASP A 510 8.34 -24.89 -26.61
N LYS A 511 8.74 -23.79 -27.27
CA LYS A 511 10.07 -23.18 -27.09
C LYS A 511 10.22 -22.51 -25.71
N PHE A 512 9.17 -21.87 -25.22
CA PHE A 512 9.16 -21.26 -23.89
C PHE A 512 9.07 -22.32 -22.78
N ALA A 513 8.27 -23.38 -23.01
CA ALA A 513 8.07 -24.48 -22.07
C ALA A 513 9.37 -25.21 -21.68
N LYS A 514 10.33 -25.37 -22.60
CA LYS A 514 11.63 -26.00 -22.30
C LYS A 514 12.51 -25.16 -21.35
N ASN A 515 12.45 -23.83 -21.45
CA ASN A 515 13.32 -22.94 -20.68
C ASN A 515 12.78 -22.67 -19.25
N GLU A 516 11.47 -22.60 -19.04
CA GLU A 516 10.88 -22.46 -17.69
C GLU A 516 11.10 -23.73 -16.84
N TRP A 517 10.98 -24.93 -17.43
CA TRP A 517 11.26 -26.19 -16.74
C TRP A 517 12.73 -26.35 -16.33
N LEU A 518 13.67 -25.89 -17.17
CA LEU A 518 15.10 -25.88 -16.84
C LEU A 518 15.43 -24.94 -15.67
N ASN A 519 14.74 -23.82 -15.56
CA ASN A 519 14.96 -22.83 -14.48
C ASN A 519 14.29 -23.22 -13.15
N LEU A 520 13.23 -24.04 -13.17
CA LEU A 520 12.58 -24.54 -11.95
C LEU A 520 13.33 -25.71 -11.30
N ASN A 521 14.13 -26.47 -12.06
CA ASN A 521 14.87 -27.63 -11.57
C ASN A 521 16.29 -27.30 -11.04
N GLY A 522 16.58 -26.03 -10.78
CA GLY A 522 17.72 -25.60 -9.96
C GLY A 522 17.52 -25.99 -8.48
N ALA A 523 17.83 -27.26 -8.18
CA ALA A 523 17.81 -27.96 -6.89
C ALA A 523 16.46 -28.62 -6.47
N ARG A 524 16.52 -29.97 -6.48
CA ARG A 524 15.57 -31.01 -6.01
C ARG A 524 14.56 -31.51 -7.05
N GLU A 525 14.93 -32.62 -7.70
CA GLU A 525 13.99 -33.55 -8.31
C GLU A 525 12.99 -34.06 -7.25
N LEU A 526 11.73 -33.67 -7.40
CA LEU A 526 10.60 -34.37 -6.78
C LEU A 526 9.99 -35.25 -7.87
N ASN A 527 10.33 -36.54 -7.85
CA ASN A 527 9.66 -37.55 -8.65
C ASN A 527 8.21 -37.71 -8.15
N LEU A 528 7.25 -37.17 -8.89
CA LEU A 528 5.82 -37.41 -8.68
C LEU A 528 5.34 -38.43 -9.71
N THR A 529 5.15 -39.68 -9.29
CA THR A 529 4.37 -40.67 -10.02
C THR A 529 2.89 -40.47 -9.70
N ILE A 530 2.09 -40.18 -10.74
CA ILE A 530 0.64 -39.98 -10.65
C ILE A 530 -0.05 -41.35 -10.62
N GLY A 531 -0.74 -41.67 -9.53
CA GLY A 531 -1.68 -42.80 -9.45
C GLY A 531 -3.04 -42.45 -10.07
N PRO A 532 -3.87 -43.46 -10.41
CA PRO A 532 -5.04 -43.28 -11.29
C PRO A 532 -6.18 -42.40 -10.75
N ASP A 533 -6.20 -42.09 -9.45
CA ASP A 533 -7.38 -41.49 -8.81
C ASP A 533 -7.21 -40.03 -8.34
N GLY A 534 -6.16 -39.33 -8.78
CA GLY A 534 -6.17 -37.85 -8.83
C GLY A 534 -6.18 -37.05 -7.51
N ASP A 535 -6.04 -37.67 -6.34
CA ASP A 535 -5.92 -36.97 -5.05
C ASP A 535 -4.49 -37.03 -4.51
N ALA A 536 -3.88 -35.87 -4.25
CA ALA A 536 -2.59 -35.75 -3.58
C ALA A 536 -2.79 -35.50 -2.07
N GLU A 537 -2.76 -36.56 -1.27
CA GLU A 537 -2.63 -36.45 0.19
C GLU A 537 -1.15 -36.22 0.57
N ASN A 538 -0.91 -35.19 1.38
CA ASN A 538 0.41 -34.82 1.85
C ASN A 538 0.66 -35.48 3.23
N THR A 539 1.23 -36.68 3.22
CA THR A 539 1.71 -37.36 4.44
C THR A 539 3.22 -37.19 4.55
N ASP A 540 3.67 -36.28 5.42
CA ASP A 540 4.75 -36.58 6.36
C ASP A 540 4.85 -35.52 7.48
N ARG A 541 4.44 -35.97 8.67
CA ARG A 541 4.77 -35.41 9.98
C ARG A 541 5.87 -36.31 10.56
N LEU A 542 6.84 -35.68 11.24
CA LEU A 542 7.88 -36.27 12.12
C LEU A 542 9.04 -36.95 11.35
N GLU A 543 10.31 -36.87 11.71
CA GLU A 543 10.92 -36.80 13.04
C GLU A 543 12.38 -36.31 12.96
N VAL A 544 12.88 -35.79 14.07
CA VAL A 544 14.25 -35.31 14.28
C VAL A 544 15.21 -36.48 14.45
N ASN A 545 16.38 -36.49 13.79
CA ASN A 545 17.58 -37.02 14.46
C ASN A 545 18.93 -36.48 13.97
N LYS A 546 19.84 -36.48 14.93
CA LYS A 546 21.19 -35.90 15.00
C LYS A 546 22.21 -36.58 14.10
N GLY A 547 23.24 -35.83 13.71
CA GLY A 547 24.53 -36.39 13.30
C GLY A 547 25.41 -35.37 12.57
N GLY A 548 26.33 -34.72 13.27
CA GLY A 548 27.35 -33.86 12.65
C GLY A 548 28.57 -34.65 12.20
N VAL A 549 29.32 -34.15 11.22
CA VAL A 549 30.79 -34.31 11.09
C VAL A 549 31.35 -33.11 10.32
N ASN A 550 32.58 -32.77 10.69
CA ASN A 550 33.37 -31.58 10.44
C ASN A 550 34.43 -31.81 9.33
N LEU A 551 34.93 -30.70 8.77
CA LEU A 551 36.30 -30.45 8.28
C LEU A 551 36.86 -31.06 6.97
N SER A 552 37.21 -30.11 6.08
CA SER A 552 38.51 -29.94 5.38
C SER A 552 38.94 -30.94 4.29
N LYS A 553 39.28 -30.40 3.10
CA LYS A 553 40.66 -30.42 2.57
C LYS A 553 40.79 -29.65 1.25
N SER A 554 41.88 -28.89 1.19
CA SER A 554 42.49 -28.22 0.04
C SER A 554 43.15 -29.19 -0.94
N MET A 555 43.37 -28.74 -2.18
CA MET A 555 44.46 -29.05 -3.15
C MET A 555 43.95 -28.65 -4.55
N ASP A 556 44.69 -28.14 -5.52
CA ASP A 556 46.02 -27.52 -5.65
C ASP A 556 46.00 -26.86 -7.04
N LEU A 557 46.70 -25.74 -7.20
CA LEU A 557 46.99 -25.09 -8.49
C LEU A 557 48.05 -25.89 -9.28
N PRO A 558 48.22 -25.61 -10.58
CA PRO A 558 49.47 -24.92 -10.92
C PRO A 558 49.32 -23.80 -11.96
N ALA A 559 50.18 -22.80 -11.76
CA ALA A 559 50.38 -21.63 -12.61
C ALA A 559 51.26 -21.93 -13.84
N LYS A 560 51.00 -21.21 -14.94
CA LYS A 560 52.03 -20.84 -15.95
C LYS A 560 51.80 -19.38 -16.40
N THR A 561 52.88 -18.60 -16.24
CA THR A 561 53.25 -17.28 -16.77
C THR A 561 53.37 -17.29 -18.31
N ALA A 562 53.35 -16.22 -19.12
CA ALA A 562 53.22 -14.75 -19.02
C ALA A 562 53.00 -14.19 -20.46
N ASP A 563 52.80 -12.86 -20.55
CA ASP A 563 53.02 -11.94 -21.70
C ASP A 563 51.85 -11.46 -22.60
N GLY A 564 51.17 -10.40 -22.12
CA GLY A 564 50.85 -9.12 -22.81
C GLY A 564 49.83 -9.04 -23.98
N PRO A 565 49.36 -7.83 -24.37
CA PRO A 565 49.02 -6.63 -23.61
C PRO A 565 47.50 -6.35 -23.62
N ALA A 566 47.08 -5.41 -22.77
CA ALA A 566 45.72 -4.92 -22.67
C ALA A 566 45.13 -4.42 -24.01
N GLN A 567 43.97 -4.97 -24.39
CA GLN A 567 43.01 -4.30 -25.26
C GLN A 567 41.67 -4.18 -24.54
N THR A 568 41.32 -2.94 -24.23
CA THR A 568 39.98 -2.48 -23.92
C THR A 568 39.05 -2.83 -25.08
N ASN A 569 38.17 -3.82 -24.90
CA ASN A 569 37.01 -3.98 -25.78
C ASN A 569 35.77 -3.44 -25.08
N SER A 570 35.42 -2.25 -25.55
CA SER A 570 34.20 -1.50 -25.31
C SER A 570 32.95 -2.32 -25.60
N ALA A 571 31.93 -2.04 -24.79
CA ALA A 571 30.54 -2.36 -25.04
C ALA A 571 30.12 -1.99 -26.46
N SER A 572 29.75 -2.99 -27.26
CA SER A 572 28.86 -2.83 -28.40
C SER A 572 28.41 -4.20 -28.90
N ASN A 573 27.35 -4.74 -28.29
CA ASN A 573 26.44 -5.65 -28.99
C ASN A 573 25.02 -5.22 -28.66
N LEU A 574 24.69 -4.05 -29.21
CA LEU A 574 23.34 -3.51 -29.33
C LEU A 574 22.57 -4.36 -30.34
N THR A 575 21.60 -5.14 -29.88
CA THR A 575 20.54 -5.63 -30.75
C THR A 575 19.41 -4.59 -30.77
N ALA A 576 19.37 -3.81 -31.84
CA ALA A 576 18.22 -2.98 -32.17
C ALA A 576 16.98 -3.87 -32.42
N PRO A 577 15.75 -3.38 -32.12
CA PRO A 577 14.53 -4.15 -32.34
C PRO A 577 14.35 -4.44 -33.83
N LYS A 578 14.22 -5.72 -34.19
CA LYS A 578 13.93 -6.13 -35.57
C LYS A 578 12.58 -5.57 -36.03
N ASN A 579 12.56 -5.07 -37.26
CA ASN A 579 11.41 -4.48 -37.95
C ASN A 579 10.16 -5.40 -37.97
N ASN A 580 9.01 -4.75 -37.83
CA ASN A 580 7.67 -5.27 -37.54
C ASN A 580 6.89 -5.92 -38.71
N SER A 581 7.54 -6.56 -39.69
CA SER A 581 6.83 -7.03 -40.91
C SER A 581 6.48 -8.52 -40.97
N ASN A 582 6.63 -9.30 -39.88
CA ASN A 582 6.38 -10.76 -39.92
C ASN A 582 5.60 -11.33 -38.72
N ILE A 583 4.89 -10.51 -37.94
CA ILE A 583 4.22 -10.98 -36.70
C ILE A 583 3.11 -12.00 -36.98
N ALA A 584 2.38 -11.86 -38.10
CA ALA A 584 1.34 -12.83 -38.49
C ALA A 584 1.90 -14.23 -38.80
N ALA A 585 3.18 -14.36 -39.16
CA ALA A 585 3.84 -15.64 -39.43
C ALA A 585 4.34 -16.36 -38.17
N GLN A 586 4.17 -15.76 -36.98
CA GLN A 586 4.65 -16.30 -35.70
C GLN A 586 3.55 -16.83 -34.77
N ILE A 587 2.27 -16.58 -35.07
CA ILE A 587 1.16 -17.12 -34.27
C ILE A 587 0.97 -18.59 -34.67
N PRO A 588 1.11 -19.58 -33.76
CA PRO A 588 0.85 -20.96 -34.08
C PRO A 588 -0.59 -21.13 -34.60
N GLN A 589 -0.77 -21.86 -35.71
CA GLN A 589 -2.09 -22.04 -36.34
C GLN A 589 -3.13 -22.76 -35.45
N ASN A 590 -2.71 -23.32 -34.30
CA ASN A 590 -3.51 -24.16 -33.43
C ASN A 590 -4.05 -23.45 -32.18
N ILE A 591 -3.92 -22.12 -32.07
CA ILE A 591 -4.47 -21.38 -30.91
C ILE A 591 -5.98 -21.16 -31.10
N ARG A 592 -6.78 -21.76 -30.21
CA ARG A 592 -8.24 -21.62 -30.24
C ARG A 592 -8.70 -20.48 -29.33
N ILE A 593 -9.27 -19.44 -29.93
CA ILE A 593 -10.03 -18.41 -29.21
C ILE A 593 -11.36 -19.01 -28.75
N VAL A 594 -11.68 -18.86 -27.46
CA VAL A 594 -12.93 -19.33 -26.85
C VAL A 594 -13.84 -18.18 -26.40
N GLY A 595 -13.37 -16.93 -26.50
CA GLY A 595 -14.16 -15.73 -26.27
C GLY A 595 -13.27 -14.51 -26.03
N SER A 596 -13.88 -13.38 -25.71
CA SER A 596 -13.16 -12.13 -25.40
C SER A 596 -13.97 -11.30 -24.41
N LYS A 597 -13.31 -10.36 -23.72
CA LYS A 597 -14.00 -9.40 -22.84
C LYS A 597 -13.48 -7.99 -23.11
N VAL A 598 -14.42 -7.08 -23.35
CA VAL A 598 -14.16 -5.64 -23.46
C VAL A 598 -14.50 -4.95 -22.14
N GLY A 599 -13.71 -3.95 -21.77
CA GLY A 599 -14.02 -3.06 -20.66
C GLY A 599 -13.31 -1.73 -20.80
N TYR A 600 -13.73 -0.77 -19.99
CA TYR A 600 -13.19 0.58 -19.99
C TYR A 600 -12.44 0.85 -18.70
N ARG A 601 -11.25 1.39 -18.88
CA ARG A 601 -10.39 1.87 -17.80
C ARG A 601 -10.58 3.37 -17.70
N SER A 602 -10.65 3.89 -16.49
CA SER A 602 -10.60 5.32 -16.22
C SER A 602 -9.17 5.71 -15.88
N TYR A 603 -8.62 6.72 -16.54
CA TYR A 603 -7.27 7.27 -16.26
C TYR A 603 -7.35 8.76 -16.00
N SER A 604 -6.50 9.22 -15.11
CA SER A 604 -6.16 10.65 -14.99
C SER A 604 -5.01 10.99 -15.94
N GLY A 605 -4.84 12.28 -16.26
CA GLY A 605 -3.75 12.77 -17.11
C GLY A 605 -2.33 12.47 -16.60
N ASP A 606 -2.15 12.26 -15.30
CA ASP A 606 -0.85 11.95 -14.66
C ASP A 606 -0.74 10.49 -14.17
N ARG A 607 -1.75 9.65 -14.46
CA ARG A 607 -1.84 8.23 -14.08
C ARG A 607 -1.99 7.94 -12.58
N PHE A 608 -2.03 8.96 -11.72
CA PHE A 608 -2.45 8.77 -10.33
C PHE A 608 -3.97 8.61 -10.26
N PRO A 609 -4.50 7.70 -9.42
CA PRO A 609 -5.94 7.67 -9.19
C PRO A 609 -6.41 8.99 -8.57
N LEU A 610 -7.72 9.23 -8.63
CA LEU A 610 -8.39 10.38 -8.00
C LEU A 610 -9.13 9.83 -6.80
N ILE A 611 -8.60 10.12 -5.60
CA ILE A 611 -9.09 9.56 -4.35
C ILE A 611 -9.16 10.68 -3.31
N GLY A 612 -10.33 10.89 -2.71
CA GLY A 612 -10.49 11.83 -1.60
C GLY A 612 -11.88 12.44 -1.51
N ARG A 613 -12.00 13.51 -0.73
CA ARG A 613 -13.20 14.33 -0.64
C ARG A 613 -13.44 15.07 -1.95
N LEU A 614 -14.70 15.20 -2.35
CA LEU A 614 -15.07 16.08 -3.45
C LEU A 614 -14.92 17.53 -3.00
N TYR A 615 -14.17 18.33 -3.75
CA TYR A 615 -13.91 19.73 -3.41
C TYR A 615 -14.98 20.66 -4.02
N ASP A 616 -15.13 21.83 -3.45
CA ASP A 616 -15.95 22.91 -4.01
C ASP A 616 -15.13 23.67 -5.07
N GLU A 617 -15.40 23.38 -6.35
CA GLU A 617 -14.67 23.92 -7.50
C GLU A 617 -14.70 25.46 -7.54
N ASP A 618 -15.86 26.06 -7.29
CA ASP A 618 -16.05 27.51 -7.33
C ASP A 618 -15.32 28.20 -6.19
N PHE A 619 -15.38 27.62 -4.98
CA PHE A 619 -14.59 28.10 -3.85
C PHE A 619 -13.09 28.05 -4.16
N TYR A 620 -12.58 26.93 -4.72
CA TYR A 620 -11.16 26.84 -5.07
C TYR A 620 -10.79 27.89 -6.13
N LYS A 621 -11.60 28.07 -7.17
CA LYS A 621 -11.37 29.10 -8.20
C LYS A 621 -11.34 30.50 -7.61
N ASP A 622 -12.21 30.84 -6.66
CA ASP A 622 -12.24 32.18 -6.06
C ASP A 622 -11.17 32.39 -4.97
N ALA A 623 -11.13 31.50 -3.98
CA ALA A 623 -10.26 31.61 -2.81
C ALA A 623 -8.77 31.43 -3.16
N TYR A 624 -8.47 30.66 -4.20
CA TYR A 624 -7.11 30.32 -4.60
C TYR A 624 -6.69 30.91 -5.95
N LYS A 625 -7.47 31.83 -6.55
CA LYS A 625 -7.11 32.54 -7.81
C LYS A 625 -5.74 33.20 -7.78
N SER A 626 -5.30 33.61 -6.59
CA SER A 626 -4.06 34.37 -6.40
C SER A 626 -2.88 33.52 -5.96
N LEU A 627 -2.95 32.18 -6.03
CA LEU A 627 -1.89 31.28 -5.52
C LEU A 627 -0.50 31.59 -6.10
N LEU A 628 -0.42 32.05 -7.34
CA LEU A 628 0.84 32.50 -7.94
C LEU A 628 1.51 33.64 -7.15
N TRP A 629 0.72 34.51 -6.51
CA TRP A 629 1.15 35.75 -5.87
C TRP A 629 1.11 35.68 -4.33
N THR A 630 0.63 34.58 -3.74
CA THR A 630 0.43 34.43 -2.30
C THR A 630 1.42 33.47 -1.63
N LYS A 631 2.60 33.25 -2.23
CA LYS A 631 3.65 32.41 -1.62
C LYS A 631 3.98 32.93 -0.21
N GLY A 632 3.74 32.10 0.81
CA GLY A 632 3.97 32.44 2.22
C GLY A 632 2.86 33.27 2.89
N LYS A 633 1.73 33.54 2.23
CA LYS A 633 0.55 34.14 2.88
C LYS A 633 -0.41 33.05 3.37
N SER A 634 -1.13 33.34 4.44
CA SER A 634 -2.22 32.48 4.91
C SER A 634 -3.31 32.41 3.85
N ASN A 635 -3.71 31.19 3.49
CA ASN A 635 -4.84 30.94 2.60
C ASN A 635 -5.97 30.30 3.42
N PRO A 636 -7.24 30.52 3.05
CA PRO A 636 -8.34 29.88 3.76
C PRO A 636 -8.26 28.35 3.62
N ARG A 637 -8.81 27.64 4.61
CA ARG A 637 -8.94 26.17 4.56
C ARG A 637 -9.76 25.73 3.33
N PRO A 638 -9.47 24.55 2.77
CA PRO A 638 -10.18 24.05 1.61
C PRO A 638 -11.63 23.78 1.99
N LYS A 639 -12.52 24.05 1.04
CA LYS A 639 -13.94 23.75 1.19
C LYS A 639 -14.26 22.47 0.43
N TYR A 640 -14.84 21.52 1.13
CA TYR A 640 -15.29 20.25 0.58
C TYR A 640 -16.81 20.21 0.50
N VAL A 641 -17.31 19.43 -0.46
CA VAL A 641 -18.72 19.01 -0.49
C VAL A 641 -18.92 18.04 0.69
N PRO A 642 -19.83 18.34 1.64
CA PRO A 642 -19.96 17.54 2.85
C PRO A 642 -20.22 16.06 2.57
N ASN A 643 -19.39 15.20 3.17
CA ASN A 643 -19.50 13.74 3.15
C ASN A 643 -19.60 13.06 1.77
N VAL A 644 -19.13 13.71 0.71
CA VAL A 644 -19.00 13.12 -0.64
C VAL A 644 -17.53 12.79 -0.93
N TYR A 645 -17.28 11.53 -1.26
CA TYR A 645 -15.95 10.99 -1.54
C TYR A 645 -15.90 10.37 -2.93
N VAL A 646 -14.72 10.35 -3.53
CA VAL A 646 -14.50 9.82 -4.88
C VAL A 646 -13.36 8.83 -4.86
N SER A 647 -13.51 7.72 -5.60
CA SER A 647 -12.43 6.78 -5.90
C SER A 647 -12.53 6.36 -7.36
N THR A 648 -11.77 7.01 -8.23
CA THR A 648 -11.78 6.74 -9.68
C THR A 648 -10.38 6.84 -10.30
N ALA A 649 -10.29 6.73 -11.62
CA ALA A 649 -9.06 6.84 -12.40
C ALA A 649 -7.97 5.79 -12.06
N HIS A 650 -8.39 4.60 -11.61
CA HIS A 650 -7.49 3.52 -11.21
C HIS A 650 -6.71 2.84 -12.36
N GLY A 651 -7.02 3.19 -13.63
CA GLY A 651 -6.37 2.66 -14.81
C GLY A 651 -6.44 1.13 -14.91
N SER A 652 -5.34 0.51 -15.36
CA SER A 652 -5.16 -0.95 -15.46
C SER A 652 -4.62 -1.58 -14.17
N ARG A 653 -4.47 -0.81 -13.09
CA ARG A 653 -3.87 -1.24 -11.81
C ARG A 653 -4.87 -1.18 -10.65
N GLY A 654 -6.17 -1.20 -10.96
CA GLY A 654 -7.25 -1.06 -9.98
C GLY A 654 -7.31 -2.15 -8.93
N LEU A 655 -6.80 -3.36 -9.20
CA LEU A 655 -6.69 -4.40 -8.16
C LEU A 655 -5.83 -3.94 -6.98
N CYS A 656 -4.77 -3.15 -7.24
CA CYS A 656 -3.94 -2.56 -6.18
C CYS A 656 -4.56 -1.27 -5.65
N THR A 657 -4.77 -0.29 -6.51
CA THR A 657 -5.06 1.09 -6.09
C THR A 657 -6.48 1.28 -5.53
N ALA A 658 -7.42 0.37 -5.81
CA ALA A 658 -8.74 0.38 -5.18
C ALA A 658 -8.68 0.12 -3.67
N VAL A 659 -7.77 -0.76 -3.23
CA VAL A 659 -7.62 -1.09 -1.80
C VAL A 659 -7.04 0.10 -1.05
N LEU A 660 -5.99 0.73 -1.61
CA LEU A 660 -5.45 1.98 -1.10
C LEU A 660 -6.54 3.05 -1.03
N GLY A 661 -7.34 3.21 -2.09
CA GLY A 661 -8.38 4.23 -2.13
C GLY A 661 -9.48 4.01 -1.08
N ALA A 662 -9.88 2.76 -0.87
CA ALA A 662 -10.83 2.40 0.16
C ALA A 662 -10.30 2.64 1.58
N GLU A 663 -9.02 2.36 1.85
CA GLU A 663 -8.39 2.66 3.15
C GLU A 663 -8.29 4.17 3.38
N LEU A 664 -7.83 4.92 2.38
CA LEU A 664 -7.72 6.37 2.44
C LEU A 664 -9.09 7.04 2.66
N ILE A 665 -10.15 6.55 2.00
CA ILE A 665 -11.51 7.04 2.27
C ILE A 665 -11.93 6.75 3.72
N CYS A 666 -11.60 5.58 4.28
CA CYS A 666 -11.86 5.32 5.70
C CYS A 666 -11.11 6.32 6.59
N ASP A 667 -9.84 6.62 6.29
CA ASP A 667 -9.07 7.61 7.06
C ASP A 667 -9.68 9.01 7.02
N LEU A 668 -10.30 9.39 5.89
CA LEU A 668 -10.98 10.67 5.76
C LEU A 668 -12.36 10.68 6.42
N VAL A 669 -13.11 9.58 6.36
CA VAL A 669 -14.44 9.43 6.96
C VAL A 669 -14.38 9.44 8.49
N PHE A 670 -13.39 8.74 9.06
CA PHE A 670 -13.24 8.59 10.52
C PHE A 670 -12.19 9.51 11.14
N ASP A 671 -11.71 10.49 10.39
CA ASP A 671 -10.64 11.41 10.81
C ASP A 671 -9.36 10.72 11.38
N ARG A 672 -9.00 9.56 10.85
CA ARG A 672 -7.79 8.82 11.27
C ARG A 672 -6.53 9.41 10.64
N PRO A 673 -5.34 9.14 11.22
CA PRO A 673 -4.09 9.37 10.52
C PRO A 673 -4.12 8.79 9.10
N LEU A 674 -3.46 9.42 8.14
CA LEU A 674 -3.40 8.90 6.77
C LEU A 674 -2.60 7.59 6.70
N CYS A 675 -3.07 6.63 5.90
CA CYS A 675 -2.35 5.39 5.59
C CYS A 675 -1.18 5.58 4.59
N ILE A 676 -0.96 6.80 4.11
CA ILE A 676 0.09 7.20 3.16
C ILE A 676 0.71 8.52 3.58
N GLU A 677 1.89 8.79 3.03
CA GLU A 677 2.59 10.06 3.13
C GLU A 677 1.76 11.23 2.58
N LYS A 678 1.82 12.40 3.24
CA LYS A 678 1.14 13.64 2.82
C LYS A 678 1.44 13.98 1.36
N SER A 679 2.69 13.90 0.94
CA SER A 679 3.09 14.15 -0.45
C SER A 679 2.42 13.22 -1.46
N LEU A 680 2.12 11.96 -1.08
CA LEU A 680 1.36 11.06 -1.94
C LEU A 680 -0.14 11.41 -1.93
N PHE A 681 -0.69 11.79 -0.78
CA PHE A 681 -2.07 12.25 -0.69
C PHE A 681 -2.35 13.43 -1.63
N ASP A 682 -1.44 14.40 -1.70
CA ASP A 682 -1.54 15.56 -2.60
C ASP A 682 -1.62 15.13 -4.09
N GLU A 683 -0.91 14.07 -4.48
CA GLU A 683 -0.94 13.50 -5.84
C GLU A 683 -2.24 12.73 -6.15
N LEU A 684 -2.98 12.32 -5.11
CA LEU A 684 -4.28 11.64 -5.25
C LEU A 684 -5.45 12.62 -5.18
N HIS A 685 -5.23 13.80 -4.61
CA HIS A 685 -6.27 14.82 -4.38
C HIS A 685 -6.98 15.21 -5.67
N LEU A 686 -8.30 15.42 -5.60
CA LEU A 686 -9.15 15.72 -6.74
C LEU A 686 -8.83 17.08 -7.38
N ALA A 687 -8.59 18.10 -6.54
CA ALA A 687 -8.28 19.46 -6.99
C ALA A 687 -6.86 19.66 -7.52
N ARG A 688 -6.01 18.62 -7.59
CA ARG A 688 -4.57 18.81 -7.88
C ARG A 688 -4.31 19.46 -9.25
N PHE A 689 -5.13 19.17 -10.25
CA PHE A 689 -4.98 19.77 -11.58
C PHE A 689 -5.37 21.25 -11.57
N LEU A 690 -6.49 21.59 -10.93
CA LEU A 690 -6.90 22.98 -10.71
C LEU A 690 -5.82 23.77 -9.95
N VAL A 691 -5.36 23.25 -8.82
CA VAL A 691 -4.31 23.90 -8.02
C VAL A 691 -3.03 24.10 -8.84
N ARG A 692 -2.61 23.11 -9.65
CA ARG A 692 -1.45 23.26 -10.55
C ARG A 692 -1.66 24.35 -11.61
N LYS A 693 -2.90 24.61 -12.07
CA LYS A 693 -3.22 25.75 -12.95
C LYS A 693 -3.19 27.07 -12.20
N LEU A 694 -3.83 27.15 -11.03
CA LEU A 694 -3.88 28.36 -10.20
C LEU A 694 -2.49 28.79 -9.72
N LYS A 695 -1.60 27.83 -9.38
CA LYS A 695 -0.18 28.09 -9.09
C LYS A 695 0.59 28.71 -10.26
N LYS A 696 0.06 28.62 -11.49
CA LYS A 696 0.61 29.25 -12.71
C LYS A 696 -0.15 30.52 -13.12
N GLY A 697 -1.12 30.98 -12.32
CA GLY A 697 -1.97 32.14 -12.64
C GLY A 697 -2.97 31.87 -13.78
N LEU A 698 -3.21 30.61 -14.11
CA LEU A 698 -4.19 30.21 -15.12
C LEU A 698 -5.56 30.05 -14.46
N LYS A 699 -6.61 30.56 -15.12
CA LYS A 699 -8.00 30.43 -14.69
C LYS A 699 -8.63 29.12 -15.17
#